data_AF-A0A1Q5ZS43-F1
#
_entry.id   AF-A0A1Q5ZS43-F1
#
_cell.length_a   1.000
_cell.length_b   1.000
_cell.length_c   1.000
_cell.angle_alpha   90.00
_cell.angle_beta   90.00
_cell.angle_gamma   90.00
#
_symmetry.space_group_name_H-M   'P 1'
#
loop_
_entity.id
_entity.type
_entity.pdbx_description
1 polymer ?
#
loop_
_entity_poly.entity_id
_entity_poly.type
_entity_poly.pdbx_seq_one_letter_code
_entity_poly.pdbx_strand_id
1 'polypeptide(L)'
;MDEAKNKELVLAGKYINQTGRNIFLTGKAGTGKTTFLRNLQTITKKKFLITAYTGIAALNAGGVTLNSLFNLPNALFLPGEDIHALQANVALQTHILKNTNYNTSKLELLKNLELLVIDEVSVVRADLLDMIDLLLKQIRNVPERAFGGVQVLFIGDLFQLSPVLTGNEEAAFSACYFSRYFFDAHVIRQSKVIYIELSTIYRQKDPYFIGLLNKIRHNEIEQQNLDELNRKVIDPNSIRQNQLITLTSHVRKVEEINARNLAELPGEMFTYPAQVIGKFDSKNFPGEAELKIKVGARVMVTKNDTDGRQRFYNGKIGNVYQISDNAIAVVFNEFDEPVLIQKESWKNLSYGYVDEKTIVSTLGELKQFPLRLAWAVTIHKSQGLSFDEAVIDAAESFSEGQVYVALSRLTNFEGLFLSSPISAETLKPSEIVLNFVMQCQSEASPESSLDQESRNYVFNLLISAFSWNSLSAYLHNTAKQIDSWRITAKFDKLLKIEELCGIVEQQQQTSLKLVRLLTEQVSKSTVDFKYITERVMAARVYFDGIIEKDLTPLAHAIFSTAVEDKDQKEFQEANIKIMDLLKHKQMDLEITQSLASGMMNGLSPEDLFFNYNQLKKPLNSMPTATVSNTRNRPNNKQATQQKTYEYFRTGASLQEIAEKRQLALHVVENHITELIKTGMIKLEEILPPEKIINLLTLIPHGNVDINELKIKAGNKYSFFELRAAINHVHRVTDQSA
;
A
#
# COMPACT_ATOMS: atom_id res chain seq x y z
N MET A 1 -10.44 -14.88 -19.92
CA MET A 1 -11.75 -14.55 -19.32
C MET A 1 -12.73 -14.49 -20.48
N ASP A 2 -13.89 -15.14 -20.39
CA ASP A 2 -14.96 -14.91 -21.38
C ASP A 2 -15.36 -13.43 -21.35
N GLU A 3 -15.06 -12.70 -22.42
CA GLU A 3 -15.31 -11.25 -22.53
C GLU A 3 -16.80 -10.91 -22.38
N ALA A 4 -17.70 -11.84 -22.73
CA ALA A 4 -19.15 -11.63 -22.63
C ALA A 4 -19.69 -11.61 -21.19
N LYS A 5 -19.01 -12.29 -20.23
CA LYS A 5 -19.49 -12.42 -18.83
C LYS A 5 -18.98 -11.33 -17.88
N ASN A 6 -18.05 -10.47 -18.32
CA ASN A 6 -17.36 -9.51 -17.44
C ASN A 6 -17.14 -8.15 -18.12
N LYS A 7 -18.14 -7.65 -18.86
CA LYS A 7 -18.01 -6.41 -19.65
C LYS A 7 -17.64 -5.21 -18.78
N GLU A 8 -18.20 -5.11 -17.58
CA GLU A 8 -17.95 -4.03 -16.63
C GLU A 8 -16.52 -4.06 -16.06
N LEU A 9 -15.96 -5.25 -15.85
CA LEU A 9 -14.55 -5.41 -15.44
C LEU A 9 -13.59 -5.03 -16.57
N VAL A 10 -13.93 -5.41 -17.80
CA VAL A 10 -13.17 -4.99 -18.99
C VAL A 10 -13.22 -3.46 -19.11
N LEU A 11 -14.40 -2.86 -18.96
CA LEU A 11 -14.59 -1.41 -19.01
C LEU A 11 -13.78 -0.69 -17.93
N ALA A 12 -13.79 -1.18 -16.69
CA ALA A 12 -12.95 -0.65 -15.63
C ALA A 12 -11.45 -0.73 -16.00
N GLY A 13 -11.01 -1.84 -16.59
CA GLY A 13 -9.65 -2.00 -17.13
C GLY A 13 -9.32 -0.99 -18.23
N LYS A 14 -10.27 -0.68 -19.12
CA LYS A 14 -10.11 0.35 -20.15
C LYS A 14 -9.97 1.74 -19.51
N TYR A 15 -10.84 2.12 -18.59
CA TYR A 15 -10.73 3.40 -17.88
C TYR A 15 -9.41 3.55 -17.10
N ILE A 16 -8.93 2.48 -16.46
CA ILE A 16 -7.65 2.48 -15.75
C ILE A 16 -6.49 2.76 -16.71
N ASN A 17 -6.47 2.12 -17.87
CA ASN A 17 -5.32 2.20 -18.77
C ASN A 17 -5.38 3.35 -19.78
N GLN A 18 -6.59 3.74 -20.17
CA GLN A 18 -6.85 4.64 -21.28
C GLN A 18 -7.34 6.00 -20.83
N THR A 19 -7.48 6.26 -19.52
CA THR A 19 -7.91 7.57 -19.00
C THR A 19 -7.12 7.99 -17.76
N GLY A 20 -7.32 9.25 -17.34
CA GLY A 20 -6.90 9.77 -16.04
C GLY A 20 -8.06 9.96 -15.06
N ARG A 21 -9.25 9.41 -15.36
CA ARG A 21 -10.46 9.60 -14.54
C ARG A 21 -10.44 8.72 -13.30
N ASN A 22 -10.90 9.26 -12.17
CA ASN A 22 -11.13 8.46 -10.98
C ASN A 22 -12.31 7.50 -11.22
N ILE A 23 -12.23 6.29 -10.68
CA ILE A 23 -13.22 5.23 -10.94
C ILE A 23 -13.77 4.76 -9.61
N PHE A 24 -15.08 4.62 -9.53
CA PHE A 24 -15.74 3.89 -8.46
C PHE A 24 -16.29 2.58 -9.01
N LEU A 25 -15.57 1.50 -8.74
CA LEU A 25 -15.96 0.14 -9.08
C LEU A 25 -16.77 -0.45 -7.92
N THR A 26 -18.08 -0.53 -8.12
CA THR A 26 -19.01 -1.06 -7.13
C THR A 26 -19.69 -2.33 -7.62
N GLY A 27 -20.54 -2.87 -6.77
CA GLY A 27 -21.34 -4.04 -7.07
C GLY A 27 -21.72 -4.76 -5.80
N LYS A 28 -22.72 -5.61 -5.91
CA LYS A 28 -23.24 -6.41 -4.80
C LYS A 28 -22.17 -7.35 -4.23
N ALA A 29 -22.47 -7.97 -3.10
CA ALA A 29 -21.57 -8.93 -2.52
C ALA A 29 -21.40 -10.15 -3.44
N GLY A 30 -20.16 -10.63 -3.63
CA GLY A 30 -19.91 -11.77 -4.51
C GLY A 30 -19.89 -11.47 -6.01
N THR A 31 -19.74 -10.22 -6.44
CA THR A 31 -19.66 -9.83 -7.86
C THR A 31 -18.27 -9.87 -8.49
N GLY A 32 -17.25 -10.33 -7.75
CA GLY A 32 -15.88 -10.50 -8.28
C GLY A 32 -14.92 -9.31 -8.08
N LYS A 33 -15.27 -8.30 -7.27
CA LYS A 33 -14.41 -7.14 -6.94
C LYS A 33 -13.00 -7.54 -6.48
N THR A 34 -12.89 -8.46 -5.51
CA THR A 34 -11.60 -8.95 -5.00
C THR A 34 -10.80 -9.72 -6.07
N THR A 35 -11.49 -10.42 -6.97
CA THR A 35 -10.85 -11.10 -8.10
C THR A 35 -10.26 -10.10 -9.09
N PHE A 36 -10.97 -9.01 -9.37
CA PHE A 36 -10.47 -7.91 -10.19
C PHE A 36 -9.23 -7.26 -9.57
N LEU A 37 -9.27 -6.98 -8.26
CA LEU A 37 -8.14 -6.42 -7.53
C LEU A 37 -6.88 -7.31 -7.64
N ARG A 38 -7.03 -8.64 -7.47
CA ARG A 38 -5.92 -9.60 -7.62
C ARG A 38 -5.36 -9.63 -9.04
N ASN A 39 -6.22 -9.48 -10.04
CA ASN A 39 -5.81 -9.48 -11.45
C ASN A 39 -5.26 -8.12 -11.91
N LEU A 40 -5.33 -7.07 -11.09
CA LEU A 40 -4.94 -5.71 -11.50
C LEU A 40 -3.49 -5.63 -12.00
N GLN A 41 -2.56 -6.40 -11.41
CA GLN A 41 -1.16 -6.51 -11.86
C GLN A 41 -1.04 -7.00 -13.32
N THR A 42 -1.98 -7.80 -13.79
CA THR A 42 -2.03 -8.28 -15.18
C THR A 42 -2.73 -7.29 -16.10
N ILE A 43 -3.63 -6.47 -15.55
CA ILE A 43 -4.50 -5.54 -16.30
C ILE A 43 -3.79 -4.22 -16.60
N THR A 44 -2.95 -3.71 -15.69
CA THR A 44 -2.31 -2.39 -15.87
C THR A 44 -0.79 -2.42 -15.73
N LYS A 45 -0.13 -1.54 -16.48
CA LYS A 45 1.31 -1.25 -16.34
C LYS A 45 1.59 0.00 -15.50
N LYS A 46 0.55 0.69 -15.03
CA LYS A 46 0.70 1.86 -14.18
C LYS A 46 1.45 1.51 -12.89
N LYS A 47 2.27 2.42 -12.38
CA LYS A 47 2.86 2.31 -11.04
C LYS A 47 1.74 2.50 -10.01
N PHE A 48 1.24 1.40 -9.45
CA PHE A 48 0.09 1.43 -8.56
C PHE A 48 0.38 0.92 -7.15
N LEU A 49 -0.41 1.38 -6.19
CA LEU A 49 -0.38 0.95 -4.79
C LEU A 49 -1.77 0.52 -4.34
N ILE A 50 -1.84 -0.58 -3.60
CA ILE A 50 -3.08 -1.08 -3.02
C ILE A 50 -3.16 -0.64 -1.57
N THR A 51 -4.28 -0.01 -1.23
CA THR A 51 -4.59 0.42 0.12
C THR A 51 -5.99 0.05 0.55
N ALA A 52 -6.24 0.06 1.85
CA ALA A 52 -7.56 -0.02 2.44
C ALA A 52 -7.62 0.83 3.72
N TYR A 53 -8.82 1.04 4.25
CA TYR A 53 -8.99 1.78 5.51
C TYR A 53 -8.50 1.00 6.73
N THR A 54 -8.89 -0.29 6.84
CA THR A 54 -8.58 -1.14 8.00
C THR A 54 -7.41 -2.08 7.74
N GLY A 55 -6.71 -2.51 8.78
CA GLY A 55 -5.57 -3.41 8.65
C GLY A 55 -5.94 -4.80 8.11
N ILE A 56 -7.11 -5.32 8.48
CA ILE A 56 -7.60 -6.62 7.97
C ILE A 56 -7.91 -6.50 6.47
N ALA A 57 -8.59 -5.43 6.04
CA ALA A 57 -8.87 -5.20 4.62
C ALA A 57 -7.58 -5.03 3.82
N ALA A 58 -6.62 -4.25 4.33
CA ALA A 58 -5.32 -4.06 3.69
C ALA A 58 -4.57 -5.39 3.52
N LEU A 59 -4.60 -6.24 4.55
CA LEU A 59 -3.98 -7.55 4.50
C LEU A 59 -4.65 -8.47 3.47
N ASN A 60 -5.98 -8.51 3.43
CA ASN A 60 -6.74 -9.33 2.48
C ASN A 60 -6.54 -8.87 1.03
N ALA A 61 -6.39 -7.55 0.83
CA ALA A 61 -6.09 -6.92 -0.44
C ALA A 61 -4.62 -7.09 -0.88
N GLY A 62 -3.73 -7.54 0.01
CA GLY A 62 -2.29 -7.61 -0.25
C GLY A 62 -1.63 -6.23 -0.34
N GLY A 63 -2.19 -5.24 0.37
CA GLY A 63 -1.76 -3.85 0.39
C GLY A 63 -1.38 -3.36 1.80
N VAL A 64 -1.47 -2.05 2.00
CA VAL A 64 -1.20 -1.38 3.29
C VAL A 64 -2.37 -0.48 3.69
N THR A 65 -2.45 -0.03 4.94
CA THR A 65 -3.53 0.92 5.31
C THR A 65 -3.25 2.31 4.77
N LEU A 66 -4.31 3.09 4.48
CA LEU A 66 -4.18 4.51 4.12
C LEU A 66 -3.33 5.29 5.11
N ASN A 67 -3.57 5.08 6.42
CA ASN A 67 -2.81 5.74 7.49
C ASN A 67 -1.32 5.40 7.42
N SER A 68 -0.95 4.14 7.15
CA SER A 68 0.45 3.73 7.02
C SER A 68 1.11 4.18 5.71
N LEU A 69 0.34 4.32 4.63
CA LEU A 69 0.87 4.81 3.36
C LEU A 69 1.17 6.31 3.45
N PHE A 70 0.26 7.11 4.01
CA PHE A 70 0.40 8.56 4.01
C PHE A 70 0.90 9.13 5.35
N ASN A 71 1.22 8.29 6.35
CA ASN A 71 1.54 8.71 7.71
C ASN A 71 0.45 9.61 8.32
N LEU A 72 -0.82 9.24 8.11
CA LEU A 72 -1.96 10.05 8.55
C LEU A 72 -2.11 10.00 10.08
N PRO A 73 -2.43 11.14 10.72
CA PRO A 73 -2.78 11.15 12.14
C PRO A 73 -4.14 10.46 12.38
N ASN A 74 -4.32 9.89 13.56
CA ASN A 74 -5.63 9.38 14.00
C ASN A 74 -6.48 10.55 14.54
N ALA A 75 -6.83 11.48 13.67
CA ALA A 75 -7.54 12.72 13.98
C ALA A 75 -8.49 13.08 12.84
N LEU A 76 -9.50 13.91 13.12
CA LEU A 76 -10.39 14.45 12.12
C LEU A 76 -9.65 15.49 11.27
N PHE A 77 -9.79 15.44 9.95
CA PHE A 77 -9.29 16.50 9.08
C PHE A 77 -10.42 17.50 8.76
N LEU A 78 -10.19 18.78 9.03
CA LEU A 78 -11.14 19.84 8.64
C LEU A 78 -10.43 20.82 7.70
N PRO A 79 -10.96 21.04 6.48
CA PRO A 79 -10.38 21.98 5.53
C PRO A 79 -10.63 23.43 5.98
N GLY A 80 -9.59 24.28 5.96
CA GLY A 80 -9.66 25.70 6.34
C GLY A 80 -8.60 26.13 7.36
N GLU A 81 -8.40 27.45 7.51
CA GLU A 81 -7.31 28.02 8.31
C GLU A 81 -7.65 28.28 9.79
N ASP A 82 -8.94 28.39 10.18
CA ASP A 82 -9.33 28.80 11.54
C ASP A 82 -10.57 28.05 12.07
N ILE A 83 -10.41 26.81 12.50
CA ILE A 83 -11.35 26.20 13.45
C ILE A 83 -10.65 26.14 14.81
N HIS A 84 -10.50 27.33 15.42
CA HIS A 84 -9.96 27.51 16.77
C HIS A 84 -10.91 27.02 17.87
N ALA A 85 -12.10 26.53 17.52
CA ALA A 85 -13.09 26.04 18.44
C ALA A 85 -13.54 24.66 17.99
N LEU A 86 -13.01 23.61 18.63
CA LEU A 86 -13.74 22.41 19.06
C LEU A 86 -12.75 21.50 19.79
N GLN A 87 -13.12 21.03 20.97
CA GLN A 87 -12.32 20.22 21.90
C GLN A 87 -12.00 18.79 21.37
N ALA A 88 -12.04 18.58 20.06
CA ALA A 88 -11.85 17.28 19.42
C ALA A 88 -10.38 17.09 18.97
N ASN A 89 -9.94 15.83 18.83
CA ASN A 89 -8.68 15.47 18.19
C ASN A 89 -8.73 15.82 16.69
N VAL A 90 -8.53 17.09 16.35
CA VAL A 90 -8.56 17.63 14.98
C VAL A 90 -7.13 17.87 14.51
N ALA A 91 -6.81 17.38 13.31
CA ALA A 91 -5.57 17.71 12.62
C ALA A 91 -5.83 18.83 11.62
N LEU A 92 -5.35 20.03 11.93
CA LEU A 92 -5.43 21.17 11.02
C LEU A 92 -4.50 20.98 9.83
N GLN A 93 -4.88 21.55 8.69
CA GLN A 93 -4.10 21.57 7.45
C GLN A 93 -2.64 22.02 7.68
N THR A 94 -2.43 23.10 8.43
CA THR A 94 -1.09 23.63 8.74
C THR A 94 -0.23 22.68 9.57
N HIS A 95 -0.84 21.90 10.48
CA HIS A 95 -0.15 20.90 11.29
C HIS A 95 0.20 19.66 10.49
N ILE A 96 -0.68 19.19 9.60
CA ILE A 96 -0.43 18.03 8.74
C ILE A 96 0.77 18.32 7.83
N LEU A 97 0.76 19.46 7.14
CA LEU A 97 1.78 19.81 6.16
C LEU A 97 3.17 20.03 6.78
N LYS A 98 3.24 20.48 8.04
CA LYS A 98 4.51 20.68 8.77
C LYS A 98 5.05 19.40 9.44
N ASN A 99 4.16 18.47 9.82
CA ASN A 99 4.55 17.31 10.64
C ASN A 99 4.65 15.98 9.87
N THR A 100 4.25 15.93 8.60
CA THR A 100 4.47 14.74 7.76
C THR A 100 5.90 14.69 7.23
N ASN A 101 6.82 14.21 8.06
CA ASN A 101 8.18 13.91 7.62
C ASN A 101 8.20 12.56 6.87
N TYR A 102 8.35 12.64 5.57
CA TYR A 102 8.57 11.47 4.71
C TYR A 102 10.06 11.27 4.47
N ASN A 103 10.53 10.03 4.54
CA ASN A 103 11.88 9.71 4.06
C ASN A 103 11.94 9.82 2.53
N THR A 104 13.16 9.93 1.98
CA THR A 104 13.39 10.09 0.54
C THR A 104 12.70 9.01 -0.29
N SER A 105 12.81 7.74 0.13
CA SER A 105 12.19 6.60 -0.57
C SER A 105 10.67 6.72 -0.64
N LYS A 106 10.00 7.19 0.42
CA LYS A 106 8.56 7.39 0.47
C LYS A 106 8.12 8.59 -0.36
N LEU A 107 8.89 9.68 -0.34
CA LEU A 107 8.64 10.85 -1.20
C LEU A 107 8.71 10.46 -2.68
N GLU A 108 9.76 9.73 -3.07
CA GLU A 108 9.91 9.25 -4.44
C GLU A 108 8.79 8.27 -4.83
N LEU A 109 8.38 7.39 -3.92
CA LEU A 109 7.24 6.50 -4.13
C LEU A 109 5.97 7.28 -4.49
N LEU A 110 5.60 8.27 -3.67
CA LEU A 110 4.37 9.05 -3.86
C LEU A 110 4.45 10.00 -5.06
N LYS A 111 5.65 10.52 -5.38
CA LYS A 111 5.91 11.29 -6.62
C LYS A 111 5.80 10.46 -7.90
N ASN A 112 6.09 9.16 -7.83
CA ASN A 112 6.02 8.24 -8.96
C ASN A 112 4.72 7.41 -9.00
N LEU A 113 3.81 7.62 -8.05
CA LEU A 113 2.51 6.97 -8.02
C LEU A 113 1.66 7.43 -9.22
N GLU A 114 1.05 6.49 -9.93
CA GLU A 114 0.15 6.77 -11.06
C GLU A 114 -1.29 6.35 -10.77
N LEU A 115 -1.46 5.26 -10.01
CA LEU A 115 -2.77 4.71 -9.63
C LEU A 115 -2.80 4.38 -8.13
N LEU A 116 -3.69 5.00 -7.38
CA LEU A 116 -4.00 4.63 -6.00
C LEU A 116 -5.25 3.77 -5.98
N VAL A 117 -5.15 2.56 -5.45
CA VAL A 117 -6.30 1.67 -5.26
C VAL A 117 -6.73 1.72 -3.80
N ILE A 118 -8.02 1.96 -3.56
CA ILE A 118 -8.61 2.00 -2.23
C ILE A 118 -9.71 0.94 -2.18
N ASP A 119 -9.40 -0.20 -1.55
CA ASP A 119 -10.36 -1.26 -1.30
C ASP A 119 -11.19 -0.97 -0.05
N GLU A 120 -12.42 -1.48 -0.03
CA GLU A 120 -13.45 -1.19 0.97
C GLU A 120 -13.67 0.31 1.19
N VAL A 121 -13.83 1.07 0.09
CA VAL A 121 -14.03 2.54 0.15
C VAL A 121 -15.28 2.95 0.95
N SER A 122 -16.27 2.06 1.13
CA SER A 122 -17.52 2.40 1.83
C SER A 122 -17.30 2.82 3.28
N VAL A 123 -16.22 2.38 3.91
CA VAL A 123 -15.84 2.75 5.29
C VAL A 123 -14.87 3.93 5.36
N VAL A 124 -14.47 4.49 4.22
CA VAL A 124 -13.57 5.66 4.16
C VAL A 124 -14.39 6.94 4.31
N ARG A 125 -13.99 7.77 5.28
CA ARG A 125 -14.61 9.08 5.52
C ARG A 125 -14.20 10.10 4.46
N ALA A 126 -15.08 11.07 4.18
CA ALA A 126 -14.82 12.16 3.23
C ALA A 126 -13.55 12.96 3.57
N ASP A 127 -13.36 13.29 4.85
CA ASP A 127 -12.21 14.08 5.32
C ASP A 127 -10.86 13.44 5.03
N LEU A 128 -10.78 12.12 5.13
CA LEU A 128 -9.55 11.38 4.85
C LEU A 128 -9.16 11.50 3.37
N LEU A 129 -10.12 11.52 2.45
CA LEU A 129 -9.83 11.70 1.04
C LEU A 129 -9.34 13.10 0.73
N ASP A 130 -9.93 14.14 1.33
CA ASP A 130 -9.47 15.52 1.14
C ASP A 130 -8.08 15.75 1.76
N MET A 131 -7.77 15.09 2.88
CA MET A 131 -6.41 15.09 3.43
C MET A 131 -5.40 14.42 2.48
N ILE A 132 -5.77 13.28 1.87
CA ILE A 132 -4.92 12.59 0.89
C ILE A 132 -4.73 13.43 -0.37
N ASP A 133 -5.79 14.08 -0.86
CA ASP A 133 -5.74 15.01 -1.99
C ASP A 133 -4.72 16.13 -1.73
N LEU A 134 -4.84 16.78 -0.59
CA LEU A 134 -3.96 17.86 -0.17
C LEU A 134 -2.49 17.42 -0.07
N LEU A 135 -2.23 16.27 0.54
CA LEU A 135 -0.88 15.70 0.66
C LEU A 135 -0.29 15.39 -0.73
N LEU A 136 -1.05 14.74 -1.61
CA LEU A 136 -0.58 14.39 -2.95
C LEU A 136 -0.35 15.63 -3.81
N LYS A 137 -1.23 16.63 -3.76
CA LYS A 137 -1.04 17.92 -4.44
C LYS A 137 0.27 18.59 -4.03
N GLN A 138 0.58 18.61 -2.73
CA GLN A 138 1.83 19.15 -2.22
C GLN A 138 3.05 18.33 -2.62
N ILE A 139 3.04 17.02 -2.36
CA ILE A 139 4.20 16.14 -2.62
C ILE A 139 4.58 16.13 -4.10
N ARG A 140 3.57 16.16 -4.98
CA ARG A 140 3.75 16.12 -6.44
C ARG A 140 3.91 17.49 -7.07
N ASN A 141 3.63 18.57 -6.33
CA ASN A 141 3.62 19.95 -6.82
C ASN A 141 2.66 20.15 -8.01
N VAL A 142 1.45 19.61 -7.90
CA VAL A 142 0.39 19.73 -8.92
C VAL A 142 -0.93 20.14 -8.25
N PRO A 143 -1.06 21.39 -7.75
CA PRO A 143 -2.20 21.82 -6.95
C PRO A 143 -3.53 21.85 -7.72
N GLU A 144 -3.47 22.08 -9.03
CA GLU A 144 -4.65 22.23 -9.91
C GLU A 144 -5.36 20.91 -10.23
N ARG A 145 -4.74 19.75 -9.94
CA ARG A 145 -5.31 18.44 -10.26
C ARG A 145 -5.67 17.68 -9.00
N ALA A 146 -6.86 17.08 -8.98
CA ALA A 146 -7.26 16.14 -7.95
C ALA A 146 -6.17 15.08 -7.72
N PHE A 147 -5.89 14.77 -6.45
CA PHE A 147 -4.86 13.87 -5.97
C PHE A 147 -3.46 14.13 -6.56
N GLY A 148 -3.14 15.39 -6.88
CA GLY A 148 -1.88 15.74 -7.55
C GLY A 148 -1.71 15.07 -8.92
N GLY A 149 -2.82 14.73 -9.59
CA GLY A 149 -2.84 14.01 -10.87
C GLY A 149 -2.73 12.49 -10.77
N VAL A 150 -2.76 11.91 -9.57
CA VAL A 150 -2.87 10.45 -9.37
C VAL A 150 -4.29 10.00 -9.70
N GLN A 151 -4.44 8.96 -10.52
CA GLN A 151 -5.73 8.34 -10.74
C GLN A 151 -6.10 7.50 -9.51
N VAL A 152 -7.36 7.57 -9.05
CA VAL A 152 -7.83 6.77 -7.92
C VAL A 152 -8.88 5.75 -8.38
N LEU A 153 -8.66 4.48 -8.01
CA LEU A 153 -9.63 3.40 -8.16
C LEU A 153 -10.21 3.08 -6.79
N PHE A 154 -11.46 3.47 -6.59
CA PHE A 154 -12.25 3.15 -5.41
C PHE A 154 -12.98 1.83 -5.65
N ILE A 155 -12.83 0.87 -4.73
CA ILE A 155 -13.52 -0.42 -4.78
C ILE A 155 -14.32 -0.58 -3.50
N GLY A 156 -15.61 -0.92 -3.61
CA GLY A 156 -16.44 -1.17 -2.44
C GLY A 156 -17.93 -1.23 -2.75
N ASP A 157 -18.73 -1.41 -1.72
CA ASP A 157 -20.19 -1.50 -1.83
C ASP A 157 -20.81 -0.56 -0.79
N LEU A 158 -21.42 0.53 -1.27
CA LEU A 158 -21.95 1.61 -0.42
C LEU A 158 -23.11 1.16 0.47
N PHE A 159 -23.79 0.07 0.11
CA PHE A 159 -24.90 -0.48 0.89
C PHE A 159 -24.43 -1.41 2.02
N GLN A 160 -23.11 -1.60 2.19
CA GLN A 160 -22.57 -2.38 3.30
C GLN A 160 -22.44 -1.53 4.56
N LEU A 161 -21.23 -1.38 5.09
CA LEU A 161 -20.98 -0.62 6.30
C LEU A 161 -20.59 0.81 5.94
N SER A 162 -21.22 1.76 6.63
CA SER A 162 -20.92 3.19 6.53
C SER A 162 -19.72 3.56 7.41
N PRO A 163 -19.06 4.71 7.13
CA PRO A 163 -18.00 5.19 7.98
C PRO A 163 -18.51 5.52 9.40
N VAL A 164 -17.68 5.29 10.41
CA VAL A 164 -18.04 5.56 11.81
C VAL A 164 -17.42 6.88 12.26
N LEU A 165 -18.25 7.73 12.86
CA LEU A 165 -17.85 8.94 13.59
C LEU A 165 -18.23 8.75 15.06
N THR A 166 -17.39 9.24 15.97
CA THR A 166 -17.76 9.34 17.37
C THR A 166 -18.60 10.59 17.60
N GLY A 167 -19.47 10.60 18.63
CA GLY A 167 -20.42 11.71 18.84
C GLY A 167 -19.76 13.09 18.98
N ASN A 168 -18.52 13.16 19.47
CA ASN A 168 -17.77 14.42 19.56
C ASN A 168 -17.22 14.89 18.20
N GLU A 169 -16.98 13.98 17.25
CA GLU A 169 -16.49 14.30 15.91
C GLU A 169 -17.63 14.75 14.99
N GLU A 170 -18.84 14.25 15.20
CA GLU A 170 -19.98 14.44 14.30
C GLU A 170 -20.41 15.91 14.16
N ALA A 171 -20.42 16.66 15.27
CA ALA A 171 -20.72 18.09 15.26
C ALA A 171 -19.70 18.90 14.45
N ALA A 172 -18.42 18.58 14.59
CA ALA A 172 -17.34 19.24 13.86
C ALA A 172 -17.37 18.88 12.37
N PHE A 173 -17.61 17.60 12.08
CA PHE A 173 -17.63 17.06 10.73
C PHE A 173 -18.77 17.65 9.89
N SER A 174 -19.96 17.75 10.48
CA SER A 174 -21.17 18.28 9.81
C SER A 174 -21.08 19.76 9.44
N ALA A 175 -20.12 20.51 10.00
CA ALA A 175 -19.88 21.90 9.63
C ALA A 175 -19.18 22.04 8.27
N CYS A 176 -18.41 21.03 7.85
CA CYS A 176 -17.63 21.06 6.61
C CYS A 176 -18.18 20.13 5.52
N TYR A 177 -18.78 19.01 5.93
CA TYR A 177 -19.26 17.97 5.02
C TYR A 177 -20.76 17.76 5.16
N PHE A 178 -21.42 17.46 4.04
CA PHE A 178 -22.85 17.14 4.04
C PHE A 178 -23.09 15.71 4.52
N SER A 179 -22.15 14.81 4.24
CA SER A 179 -22.21 13.42 4.69
C SER A 179 -20.82 12.84 4.93
N ARG A 180 -20.76 11.78 5.75
CA ARG A 180 -19.54 11.04 6.07
C ARG A 180 -18.93 10.25 4.92
N TYR A 181 -19.69 9.99 3.85
CA TYR A 181 -19.28 9.07 2.80
C TYR A 181 -18.19 9.66 1.89
N PHE A 182 -17.33 8.81 1.36
CA PHE A 182 -16.20 9.20 0.52
C PHE A 182 -16.59 10.09 -0.67
N PHE A 183 -17.76 9.87 -1.27
CA PHE A 183 -18.23 10.62 -2.43
C PHE A 183 -18.60 12.08 -2.11
N ASP A 184 -18.70 12.41 -0.83
CA ASP A 184 -18.98 13.77 -0.37
C ASP A 184 -17.73 14.64 -0.18
N ALA A 185 -16.54 14.03 -0.27
CA ALA A 185 -15.27 14.75 -0.21
C ALA A 185 -15.21 15.85 -1.28
N HIS A 186 -14.63 17.00 -0.92
CA HIS A 186 -14.56 18.15 -1.81
C HIS A 186 -13.81 17.81 -3.11
N VAL A 187 -12.74 17.02 -3.03
CA VAL A 187 -11.98 16.53 -4.19
C VAL A 187 -12.85 15.70 -5.15
N ILE A 188 -13.80 14.91 -4.63
CA ILE A 188 -14.68 14.07 -5.45
C ILE A 188 -15.79 14.90 -6.09
N ARG A 189 -16.33 15.90 -5.38
CA ARG A 189 -17.28 16.85 -5.96
C ARG A 189 -16.66 17.65 -7.12
N GLN A 190 -15.37 18.00 -7.01
CA GLN A 190 -14.61 18.67 -8.07
C GLN A 190 -14.24 17.73 -9.24
N SER A 191 -13.90 16.48 -8.92
CA SER A 191 -13.49 15.45 -9.88
C SER A 191 -14.37 14.22 -9.75
N LYS A 192 -15.55 14.28 -10.40
CA LYS A 192 -16.55 13.20 -10.37
C LYS A 192 -15.93 11.86 -10.79
N VAL A 193 -16.26 10.82 -10.04
CA VAL A 193 -15.86 9.45 -10.33
C VAL A 193 -16.67 8.87 -11.49
N ILE A 194 -16.05 8.00 -12.28
CA ILE A 194 -16.75 7.13 -13.22
C ILE A 194 -17.34 5.97 -12.43
N TYR A 195 -18.67 5.90 -12.39
CA TYR A 195 -19.42 4.86 -11.68
C TYR A 195 -19.55 3.61 -12.54
N ILE A 196 -19.02 2.47 -12.06
CA ILE A 196 -19.14 1.18 -12.74
C ILE A 196 -19.69 0.16 -11.74
N GLU A 197 -20.92 -0.33 -11.96
CA GLU A 197 -21.55 -1.33 -11.10
C GLU A 197 -21.51 -2.73 -11.71
N LEU A 198 -20.92 -3.68 -10.98
CA LEU A 198 -20.91 -5.09 -11.37
C LEU A 198 -22.28 -5.73 -11.15
N SER A 199 -22.90 -6.17 -12.24
CA SER A 199 -24.24 -6.75 -12.26
C SER A 199 -24.28 -8.25 -11.90
N THR A 200 -23.25 -9.01 -12.29
CA THR A 200 -23.24 -10.48 -12.17
C THR A 200 -22.88 -10.93 -10.75
N ILE A 201 -23.84 -11.55 -10.06
CA ILE A 201 -23.68 -12.13 -8.73
C ILE A 201 -23.23 -13.59 -8.86
N TYR A 202 -22.08 -13.94 -8.27
CA TYR A 202 -21.57 -15.32 -8.28
C TYR A 202 -21.83 -16.08 -6.98
N ARG A 203 -22.17 -15.38 -5.88
CA ARG A 203 -22.35 -15.99 -4.55
C ARG A 203 -23.72 -16.65 -4.39
N GLN A 204 -24.79 -15.88 -4.55
CA GLN A 204 -26.15 -16.39 -4.45
C GLN A 204 -26.55 -17.02 -5.78
N LYS A 205 -27.17 -18.20 -5.72
CA LYS A 205 -27.76 -18.87 -6.89
C LYS A 205 -29.29 -18.80 -6.90
N ASP A 206 -29.89 -18.52 -5.75
CA ASP A 206 -31.34 -18.43 -5.55
C ASP A 206 -31.89 -17.11 -6.11
N PRO A 207 -32.69 -17.12 -7.20
CA PRO A 207 -33.24 -15.91 -7.80
C PRO A 207 -34.20 -15.15 -6.88
N TYR A 208 -34.97 -15.87 -6.05
CA TYR A 208 -35.90 -15.25 -5.11
C TYR A 208 -35.11 -14.49 -4.03
N PHE A 209 -34.08 -15.11 -3.46
CA PHE A 209 -33.26 -14.45 -2.43
C PHE A 209 -32.49 -13.25 -2.99
N ILE A 210 -31.97 -13.35 -4.21
CA ILE A 210 -31.36 -12.21 -4.91
C ILE A 210 -32.38 -11.07 -5.07
N GLY A 211 -33.61 -11.39 -5.48
CA GLY A 211 -34.71 -10.43 -5.59
C GLY A 211 -35.00 -9.73 -4.25
N LEU A 212 -35.11 -10.49 -3.17
CA LEU A 212 -35.34 -9.97 -1.82
C LEU A 212 -34.22 -9.04 -1.36
N LEU A 213 -32.96 -9.44 -1.53
CA LEU A 213 -31.80 -8.59 -1.19
C LEU A 213 -31.77 -7.30 -2.02
N ASN A 214 -32.18 -7.35 -3.29
CA ASN A 214 -32.30 -6.16 -4.12
C ASN A 214 -33.44 -5.26 -3.66
N LYS A 215 -34.60 -5.80 -3.26
CA LYS A 215 -35.68 -4.99 -2.69
C LYS A 215 -35.21 -4.26 -1.43
N ILE A 216 -34.46 -4.93 -0.54
CA ILE A 216 -33.86 -4.29 0.63
C ILE A 216 -32.90 -3.16 0.21
N ARG A 217 -32.00 -3.44 -0.74
CA ARG A 217 -31.00 -2.48 -1.24
C ARG A 217 -31.64 -1.20 -1.82
N HIS A 218 -32.77 -1.31 -2.52
CA HIS A 218 -33.44 -0.18 -3.17
C HIS A 218 -34.57 0.43 -2.31
N ASN A 219 -34.74 -0.02 -1.06
CA ASN A 219 -35.83 0.40 -0.18
C ASN A 219 -37.24 0.10 -0.75
N GLU A 220 -37.40 -1.05 -1.41
CA GLU A 220 -38.62 -1.53 -2.07
C GLU A 220 -39.22 -2.75 -1.34
N ILE A 221 -38.91 -2.95 -0.05
CA ILE A 221 -39.41 -4.09 0.69
C ILE A 221 -40.90 -3.92 1.04
N GLU A 222 -41.70 -4.93 0.71
CA GLU A 222 -43.14 -4.97 0.98
C GLU A 222 -43.44 -5.75 2.27
N GLN A 223 -44.63 -5.55 2.84
CA GLN A 223 -45.05 -6.24 4.07
C GLN A 223 -45.00 -7.77 3.94
N GLN A 224 -45.38 -8.32 2.78
CA GLN A 224 -45.31 -9.76 2.52
C GLN A 224 -43.88 -10.30 2.65
N ASN A 225 -42.89 -9.54 2.17
CA ASN A 225 -41.48 -9.93 2.27
C ASN A 225 -40.96 -9.87 3.71
N LEU A 226 -41.45 -8.91 4.51
CA LEU A 226 -41.15 -8.84 5.95
C LEU A 226 -41.77 -10.02 6.70
N ASP A 227 -43.01 -10.39 6.37
CA ASP A 227 -43.68 -11.54 6.98
C ASP A 227 -42.93 -12.84 6.67
N GLU A 228 -42.43 -12.99 5.44
CA GLU A 228 -41.59 -14.13 5.03
C GLU A 228 -40.26 -14.20 5.78
N LEU A 229 -39.58 -13.05 5.95
CA LEU A 229 -38.37 -12.96 6.77
C LEU A 229 -38.67 -13.33 8.23
N ASN A 230 -39.74 -12.79 8.81
CA ASN A 230 -40.10 -13.00 10.20
C ASN A 230 -40.59 -14.43 10.51
N ARG A 231 -40.99 -15.21 9.49
CA ARG A 231 -41.21 -16.67 9.62
C ARG A 231 -39.91 -17.45 9.88
N LYS A 232 -38.74 -16.86 9.64
CA LYS A 232 -37.42 -17.47 9.91
C LYS A 232 -36.94 -17.29 11.35
N VAL A 233 -37.73 -16.65 12.21
CA VAL A 233 -37.39 -16.52 13.63
C VAL A 233 -37.41 -17.90 14.29
N ILE A 234 -36.29 -18.27 14.91
CA ILE A 234 -36.14 -19.55 15.61
C ILE A 234 -36.31 -19.38 17.11
N ASP A 235 -36.72 -20.46 17.79
CA ASP A 235 -36.74 -20.50 19.26
C ASP A 235 -35.29 -20.39 19.80
N PRO A 236 -35.02 -19.42 20.69
CA PRO A 236 -33.73 -19.26 21.37
C PRO A 236 -33.21 -20.52 22.10
N ASN A 237 -34.10 -21.45 22.44
CA ASN A 237 -33.76 -22.70 23.13
C ASN A 237 -33.62 -23.90 22.18
N SER A 238 -33.74 -23.69 20.87
CA SER A 238 -33.65 -24.78 19.91
C SER A 238 -32.23 -25.34 19.81
N ILE A 239 -32.10 -26.67 19.75
CA ILE A 239 -30.81 -27.36 19.52
C ILE A 239 -30.16 -26.88 18.23
N ARG A 240 -30.98 -26.53 17.23
CA ARG A 240 -30.53 -26.02 15.92
C ARG A 240 -29.72 -24.73 16.05
N GLN A 241 -30.05 -23.85 16.99
CA GLN A 241 -29.29 -22.61 17.19
C GLN A 241 -27.83 -22.88 17.61
N ASN A 242 -27.60 -23.89 18.44
CA ASN A 242 -26.24 -24.24 18.91
C ASN A 242 -25.39 -24.89 17.80
N GLN A 243 -26.01 -25.34 16.71
CA GLN A 243 -25.33 -25.92 15.55
C GLN A 243 -25.00 -24.88 14.46
N LEU A 244 -25.60 -23.69 14.53
CA LEU A 244 -25.46 -22.64 13.52
C LEU A 244 -24.50 -21.55 13.99
N ILE A 245 -23.86 -20.87 13.03
CA ILE A 245 -23.10 -19.67 13.36
C ILE A 245 -24.04 -18.49 13.59
N THR A 246 -23.81 -17.75 14.67
CA THR A 246 -24.55 -16.52 14.98
C THR A 246 -23.79 -15.29 14.49
N LEU A 247 -24.45 -14.47 13.67
CA LEU A 247 -23.95 -13.17 13.20
C LEU A 247 -24.59 -12.08 14.06
N THR A 248 -23.79 -11.35 14.84
CA THR A 248 -24.28 -10.28 15.72
C THR A 248 -23.51 -8.97 15.54
N SER A 249 -24.10 -7.86 15.97
CA SER A 249 -23.48 -6.53 15.87
C SER A 249 -22.38 -6.29 16.90
N HIS A 250 -22.45 -6.93 18.08
CA HIS A 250 -21.61 -6.60 19.24
C HIS A 250 -20.49 -7.62 19.49
N VAL A 251 -19.25 -7.14 19.68
CA VAL A 251 -18.09 -7.99 19.99
C VAL A 251 -18.28 -8.75 21.30
N ARG A 252 -18.84 -8.09 22.33
CA ARG A 252 -19.08 -8.68 23.64
C ARG A 252 -19.93 -9.95 23.56
N LYS A 253 -21.04 -9.94 22.81
CA LYS A 253 -21.90 -11.11 22.61
C LYS A 253 -21.16 -12.26 21.94
N VAL A 254 -20.30 -11.95 20.97
CA VAL A 254 -19.47 -12.97 20.29
C VAL A 254 -18.53 -13.65 21.28
N GLU A 255 -17.87 -12.85 22.13
CA GLU A 255 -16.97 -13.36 23.16
C GLU A 255 -17.72 -14.22 24.19
N GLU A 256 -18.88 -13.77 24.66
CA GLU A 256 -19.75 -14.51 25.59
C GLU A 256 -20.21 -15.84 25.01
N ILE A 257 -20.74 -15.86 23.78
CA ILE A 257 -21.22 -17.08 23.11
C ILE A 257 -20.05 -18.05 22.88
N ASN A 258 -18.93 -17.58 22.33
CA ASN A 258 -17.79 -18.46 22.03
C ASN A 258 -17.15 -19.01 23.31
N ALA A 259 -16.98 -18.19 24.35
CA ALA A 259 -16.40 -18.61 25.62
C ALA A 259 -17.30 -19.63 26.35
N ARG A 260 -18.61 -19.38 26.38
CA ARG A 260 -19.59 -20.30 26.98
C ARG A 260 -19.56 -21.67 26.30
N ASN A 261 -19.71 -21.72 24.98
CA ASN A 261 -19.73 -22.98 24.24
C ASN A 261 -18.38 -23.73 24.34
N LEU A 262 -17.25 -23.02 24.34
CA LEU A 262 -15.94 -23.65 24.56
C LEU A 262 -15.78 -24.22 25.98
N ALA A 263 -16.33 -23.56 26.99
CA ALA A 263 -16.29 -24.03 28.37
C ALA A 263 -17.11 -25.30 28.58
N GLU A 264 -18.29 -25.40 27.94
CA GLU A 264 -19.20 -26.55 28.01
C GLU A 264 -18.61 -27.83 27.38
N LEU A 265 -17.65 -27.71 26.44
CA LEU A 265 -17.02 -28.88 25.81
C LEU A 265 -16.14 -29.68 26.80
N PRO A 266 -16.23 -31.02 26.78
CA PRO A 266 -15.35 -31.87 27.58
C PRO A 266 -13.91 -31.83 27.05
N GLY A 267 -12.97 -32.26 27.90
CA GLY A 267 -11.56 -32.39 27.53
C GLY A 267 -10.68 -31.18 27.87
N GLU A 268 -9.38 -31.35 27.62
CA GLU A 268 -8.34 -30.38 27.94
C GLU A 268 -8.36 -29.18 26.98
N MET A 269 -8.14 -27.98 27.53
CA MET A 269 -8.03 -26.75 26.75
C MET A 269 -6.59 -26.54 26.27
N PHE A 270 -6.42 -26.45 24.96
CA PHE A 270 -5.14 -26.13 24.33
C PHE A 270 -5.10 -24.63 24.03
N THR A 271 -3.95 -24.00 24.28
CA THR A 271 -3.75 -22.58 24.01
C THR A 271 -2.54 -22.39 23.11
N TYR A 272 -2.74 -21.71 21.98
CA TYR A 272 -1.70 -21.41 21.01
C TYR A 272 -1.48 -19.90 20.91
N PRO A 273 -0.42 -19.34 21.50
CA PRO A 273 -0.07 -17.94 21.28
C PRO A 273 0.53 -17.73 19.89
N ALA A 274 0.17 -16.63 19.24
CA ALA A 274 0.69 -16.24 17.94
C ALA A 274 2.16 -15.84 18.07
N GLN A 275 2.97 -16.26 17.11
CA GLN A 275 4.38 -15.87 17.03
C GLN A 275 4.49 -14.60 16.21
N VAL A 276 4.92 -13.50 16.83
CA VAL A 276 5.10 -12.21 16.17
C VAL A 276 6.59 -11.91 15.99
N ILE A 277 6.99 -11.62 14.75
CA ILE A 277 8.35 -11.27 14.35
C ILE A 277 8.31 -9.86 13.75
N GLY A 278 9.11 -8.93 14.27
CA GLY A 278 9.14 -7.54 13.76
C GLY A 278 7.89 -6.74 14.13
N LYS A 279 7.48 -5.80 13.27
CA LYS A 279 6.37 -4.87 13.53
C LYS A 279 5.04 -5.39 12.97
N PHE A 280 4.25 -6.04 13.80
CA PHE A 280 2.88 -6.47 13.47
C PHE A 280 1.92 -6.14 14.62
N ASP A 281 0.83 -5.43 14.33
CA ASP A 281 -0.23 -5.17 15.30
C ASP A 281 -1.21 -6.34 15.33
N SER A 282 -1.35 -7.01 16.47
CA SER A 282 -2.24 -8.15 16.65
C SER A 282 -3.72 -7.81 16.37
N LYS A 283 -4.13 -6.54 16.48
CA LYS A 283 -5.49 -6.10 16.11
C LYS A 283 -5.80 -6.25 14.63
N ASN A 284 -4.76 -6.24 13.78
CA ASN A 284 -4.90 -6.43 12.34
C ASN A 284 -4.92 -7.92 11.94
N PHE A 285 -4.73 -8.82 12.90
CA PHE A 285 -4.80 -10.25 12.65
C PHE A 285 -6.27 -10.69 12.51
N PRO A 286 -6.67 -11.36 11.40
CA PRO A 286 -8.05 -11.81 11.23
C PRO A 286 -8.47 -12.96 12.16
N GLY A 287 -7.50 -13.69 12.73
CA GLY A 287 -7.73 -14.78 13.68
C GLY A 287 -7.58 -14.35 15.15
N GLU A 288 -7.35 -15.32 16.03
CA GLU A 288 -7.13 -15.11 17.46
C GLU A 288 -5.64 -15.10 17.79
N ALA A 289 -5.14 -13.98 18.33
CA ALA A 289 -3.75 -13.85 18.73
C ALA A 289 -3.36 -14.90 19.79
N GLU A 290 -4.30 -15.26 20.65
CA GLU A 290 -4.20 -16.41 21.56
C GLU A 290 -5.37 -17.34 21.25
N LEU A 291 -5.13 -18.39 20.46
CA LEU A 291 -6.19 -19.33 20.07
C LEU A 291 -6.40 -20.36 21.18
N LYS A 292 -7.57 -20.30 21.84
CA LYS A 292 -8.01 -21.25 22.86
C LYS A 292 -8.99 -22.24 22.25
N ILE A 293 -8.69 -23.53 22.35
CA ILE A 293 -9.40 -24.56 21.59
C ILE A 293 -9.48 -25.89 22.35
N LYS A 294 -10.54 -26.65 22.09
CA LYS A 294 -10.77 -28.01 22.60
C LYS A 294 -11.17 -28.93 21.45
N VAL A 295 -11.03 -30.25 21.62
CA VAL A 295 -11.63 -31.21 20.70
C VAL A 295 -13.15 -31.02 20.70
N GLY A 296 -13.77 -31.05 19.53
CA GLY A 296 -15.18 -30.72 19.31
C GLY A 296 -15.48 -29.22 19.16
N ALA A 297 -14.49 -28.33 19.32
CA ALA A 297 -14.71 -26.90 19.15
C ALA A 297 -15.12 -26.56 17.72
N ARG A 298 -16.12 -25.68 17.58
CA ARG A 298 -16.56 -25.18 16.28
C ARG A 298 -15.66 -24.04 15.85
N VAL A 299 -15.01 -24.21 14.70
CA VAL A 299 -14.00 -23.28 14.20
C VAL A 299 -14.27 -22.86 12.76
N MET A 300 -13.83 -21.67 12.42
CA MET A 300 -13.88 -21.11 11.09
C MET A 300 -12.46 -20.86 10.60
N VAL A 301 -12.22 -21.23 9.34
CA VAL A 301 -10.96 -20.98 8.68
C VAL A 301 -10.84 -19.50 8.28
N THR A 302 -9.70 -18.86 8.56
CA THR A 302 -9.46 -17.42 8.30
C THR A 302 -8.58 -17.13 7.09
N LYS A 303 -8.11 -18.16 6.38
CA LYS A 303 -7.22 -18.06 5.21
C LYS A 303 -7.51 -19.16 4.20
N ASN A 304 -7.36 -18.87 2.90
CA ASN A 304 -7.50 -19.90 1.86
C ASN A 304 -6.33 -20.90 1.90
N ASP A 305 -6.57 -22.15 1.52
CA ASP A 305 -5.53 -23.18 1.41
C ASP A 305 -4.46 -22.77 0.38
N THR A 306 -3.23 -22.62 0.85
CA THR A 306 -2.07 -22.14 0.08
C THR A 306 -1.37 -23.26 -0.68
N ASP A 307 -1.62 -24.54 -0.32
CA ASP A 307 -0.97 -25.72 -0.91
C ASP A 307 -1.51 -26.09 -2.31
N GLY A 308 -2.36 -25.26 -2.91
CA GLY A 308 -2.93 -25.48 -4.24
C GLY A 308 -4.00 -26.59 -4.34
N ARG A 309 -4.18 -27.38 -3.27
CA ARG A 309 -5.21 -28.44 -3.17
C ARG A 309 -6.62 -27.91 -2.88
N GLN A 310 -6.73 -26.64 -2.47
CA GLN A 310 -8.00 -25.95 -2.18
C GLN A 310 -8.94 -26.72 -1.23
N ARG A 311 -8.38 -27.40 -0.22
CA ARG A 311 -9.16 -28.25 0.72
C ARG A 311 -10.12 -27.42 1.59
N PHE A 312 -9.76 -26.17 1.84
CA PHE A 312 -10.56 -25.21 2.58
C PHE A 312 -10.39 -23.79 2.01
N TYR A 313 -11.34 -22.94 2.38
CA TYR A 313 -11.36 -21.53 2.02
C TYR A 313 -11.71 -20.68 3.24
N ASN A 314 -11.36 -19.40 3.21
CA ASN A 314 -11.69 -18.43 4.25
C ASN A 314 -13.22 -18.35 4.45
N GLY A 315 -13.66 -18.60 5.68
CA GLY A 315 -15.07 -18.68 6.05
C GLY A 315 -15.62 -20.10 6.17
N LYS A 316 -14.89 -21.15 5.73
CA LYS A 316 -15.34 -22.54 5.88
C LYS A 316 -15.38 -22.93 7.37
N ILE A 317 -16.52 -23.46 7.83
CA ILE A 317 -16.76 -23.82 9.22
C ILE A 317 -16.67 -25.33 9.37
N GLY A 318 -16.02 -25.80 10.44
CA GLY A 318 -15.95 -27.21 10.80
C GLY A 318 -15.76 -27.41 12.30
N ASN A 319 -15.65 -28.66 12.71
CA ASN A 319 -15.43 -29.03 14.10
C ASN A 319 -14.02 -29.64 14.25
N VAL A 320 -13.37 -29.30 15.35
CA VAL A 320 -12.04 -29.84 15.69
C VAL A 320 -12.16 -31.32 16.01
N TYR A 321 -11.46 -32.15 15.25
CA TYR A 321 -11.42 -33.60 15.46
C TYR A 321 -10.25 -34.01 16.35
N GLN A 322 -9.08 -33.43 16.10
CA GLN A 322 -7.87 -33.74 16.85
C GLN A 322 -6.95 -32.53 16.92
N ILE A 323 -6.26 -32.38 18.05
CA ILE A 323 -5.32 -31.28 18.30
C ILE A 323 -3.92 -31.87 18.51
N SER A 324 -2.92 -31.22 17.91
CA SER A 324 -1.50 -31.51 18.12
C SER A 324 -0.70 -30.20 18.08
N ASP A 325 0.57 -30.23 18.52
CA ASP A 325 1.41 -29.03 18.58
C ASP A 325 1.62 -28.34 17.22
N ASN A 326 1.64 -29.13 16.14
CA ASN A 326 2.01 -28.68 14.80
C ASN A 326 0.82 -28.58 13.83
N ALA A 327 -0.30 -29.25 14.13
CA ALA A 327 -1.47 -29.28 13.28
C ALA A 327 -2.78 -29.46 14.07
N ILE A 328 -3.85 -28.86 13.59
CA ILE A 328 -5.21 -29.07 14.09
C ILE A 328 -6.01 -29.76 12.98
N ALA A 329 -6.54 -30.95 13.27
CA ALA A 329 -7.39 -31.68 12.34
C ALA A 329 -8.83 -31.17 12.47
N VAL A 330 -9.41 -30.68 11.37
CA VAL A 330 -10.78 -30.16 11.33
C VAL A 330 -11.61 -30.98 10.35
N VAL A 331 -12.79 -31.40 10.81
CA VAL A 331 -13.80 -32.08 9.98
C VAL A 331 -14.84 -31.05 9.59
N PHE A 332 -15.05 -30.86 8.29
CA PHE A 332 -15.98 -29.87 7.76
C PHE A 332 -17.40 -30.41 7.58
N ASN A 333 -17.53 -31.68 7.22
CA ASN A 333 -18.79 -32.44 7.23
C ASN A 333 -18.58 -33.75 7.96
N GLU A 334 -19.62 -34.29 8.61
CA GLU A 334 -19.52 -35.50 9.44
C GLU A 334 -19.01 -36.75 8.68
N PHE A 335 -19.11 -36.75 7.36
CA PHE A 335 -18.65 -37.84 6.48
C PHE A 335 -17.30 -37.55 5.79
N ASP A 336 -16.73 -36.35 5.97
CA ASP A 336 -15.48 -35.96 5.33
C ASP A 336 -14.28 -36.43 6.15
N GLU A 337 -13.18 -36.74 5.46
CA GLU A 337 -11.90 -36.97 6.12
C GLU A 337 -11.40 -35.70 6.85
N PRO A 338 -10.79 -35.82 8.04
CA PRO A 338 -10.23 -34.69 8.75
C PRO A 338 -9.14 -33.99 7.94
N VAL A 339 -9.26 -32.67 7.78
CA VAL A 339 -8.25 -31.84 7.10
C VAL A 339 -7.27 -31.29 8.13
N LEU A 340 -5.98 -31.58 7.93
CA LEU A 340 -4.91 -31.04 8.76
C LEU A 340 -4.64 -29.57 8.42
N ILE A 341 -4.81 -28.70 9.42
CA ILE A 341 -4.56 -27.27 9.33
C ILE A 341 -3.30 -26.93 10.11
N GLN A 342 -2.31 -26.35 9.41
CA GLN A 342 -1.03 -25.97 9.98
C GLN A 342 -0.95 -24.46 10.24
N LYS A 343 0.08 -24.03 10.98
CA LYS A 343 0.33 -22.60 11.21
C LYS A 343 0.73 -21.90 9.92
N GLU A 344 0.06 -20.81 9.63
CA GLU A 344 0.24 -19.96 8.47
C GLU A 344 0.86 -18.62 8.87
N SER A 345 1.42 -17.90 7.90
CA SER A 345 2.04 -16.60 8.12
C SER A 345 1.24 -15.45 7.48
N TRP A 346 1.17 -14.34 8.19
CA TRP A 346 0.57 -13.07 7.79
C TRP A 346 1.65 -11.99 7.82
N LYS A 347 1.80 -11.26 6.73
CA LYS A 347 2.88 -10.27 6.58
C LYS A 347 2.31 -8.87 6.61
N ASN A 348 2.86 -8.03 7.49
CA ASN A 348 2.63 -6.60 7.48
C ASN A 348 3.57 -5.95 6.47
N LEU A 349 3.02 -5.42 5.39
CA LEU A 349 3.78 -4.91 4.25
C LEU A 349 4.08 -3.42 4.40
N SER A 350 5.14 -2.98 3.72
CA SER A 350 5.42 -1.56 3.50
C SER A 350 5.97 -1.35 2.11
N TYR A 351 5.43 -0.34 1.44
CA TYR A 351 5.94 0.12 0.16
C TYR A 351 7.13 1.06 0.34
N GLY A 352 8.10 0.91 -0.55
CA GLY A 352 9.22 1.83 -0.73
C GLY A 352 9.53 2.00 -2.21
N TYR A 353 10.48 2.87 -2.51
CA TYR A 353 10.97 3.12 -3.86
C TYR A 353 12.50 3.08 -3.88
N VAL A 354 13.06 2.24 -4.76
CA VAL A 354 14.51 2.05 -4.96
C VAL A 354 14.74 1.74 -6.44
N ASP A 355 15.78 2.33 -7.04
CA ASP A 355 16.18 2.10 -8.44
C ASP A 355 15.00 2.18 -9.44
N GLU A 356 14.23 3.26 -9.34
CA GLU A 356 13.03 3.53 -10.15
C GLU A 356 11.89 2.52 -10.04
N LYS A 357 11.93 1.66 -9.02
CA LYS A 357 10.96 0.58 -8.82
C LYS A 357 10.31 0.68 -7.45
N THR A 358 9.01 0.42 -7.44
CA THR A 358 8.28 0.16 -6.19
C THR A 358 8.73 -1.17 -5.62
N ILE A 359 9.22 -1.14 -4.39
CA ILE A 359 9.58 -2.33 -3.62
C ILE A 359 8.55 -2.58 -2.53
N VAL A 360 8.26 -3.85 -2.27
CA VAL A 360 7.41 -4.29 -1.17
C VAL A 360 8.31 -4.98 -0.14
N SER A 361 8.33 -4.44 1.07
CA SER A 361 9.10 -4.97 2.20
C SER A 361 8.14 -5.51 3.26
N THR A 362 8.58 -6.51 4.03
CA THR A 362 7.84 -7.02 5.19
C THR A 362 8.37 -6.33 6.45
N LEU A 363 7.52 -5.55 7.13
CA LEU A 363 7.85 -4.90 8.40
C LEU A 363 7.75 -5.85 9.58
N GLY A 364 6.85 -6.82 9.49
CA GLY A 364 6.64 -7.84 10.50
C GLY A 364 5.80 -8.98 9.96
N GLU A 365 5.85 -10.09 10.67
CA GLU A 365 5.18 -11.34 10.36
C GLU A 365 4.52 -11.87 11.62
N LEU A 366 3.28 -12.34 11.48
CA LEU A 366 2.56 -13.06 12.52
C LEU A 366 2.30 -14.48 12.02
N LYS A 367 2.70 -15.48 12.80
CA LYS A 367 2.51 -16.90 12.50
C LYS A 367 1.55 -17.53 13.51
N GLN A 368 0.47 -18.13 13.02
CA GLN A 368 -0.60 -18.73 13.83
C GLN A 368 -1.43 -19.73 13.01
N PHE A 369 -2.22 -20.59 13.66
CA PHE A 369 -3.23 -21.36 12.95
C PHE A 369 -4.27 -20.43 12.29
N PRO A 370 -4.68 -20.65 11.03
CA PRO A 370 -5.71 -19.88 10.34
C PRO A 370 -7.11 -20.26 10.82
N LEU A 371 -7.33 -20.24 12.14
CA LEU A 371 -8.55 -20.65 12.81
C LEU A 371 -9.01 -19.59 13.80
N ARG A 372 -10.31 -19.59 14.05
CA ARG A 372 -11.00 -18.83 15.10
C ARG A 372 -12.22 -19.60 15.56
N LEU A 373 -12.71 -19.32 16.78
CA LEU A 373 -13.98 -19.85 17.23
C LEU A 373 -15.14 -19.31 16.38
N ALA A 374 -16.14 -20.15 16.15
CA ALA A 374 -17.17 -19.93 15.12
C ALA A 374 -18.60 -20.30 15.54
N TRP A 375 -18.91 -20.30 16.84
CA TRP A 375 -20.31 -20.28 17.28
C TRP A 375 -20.93 -18.91 17.05
N ALA A 376 -20.14 -17.85 17.21
CA ALA A 376 -20.54 -16.50 16.86
C ALA A 376 -19.42 -15.69 16.18
N VAL A 377 -19.80 -14.74 15.34
CA VAL A 377 -18.91 -13.75 14.73
C VAL A 377 -19.65 -12.41 14.59
N THR A 378 -18.91 -11.31 14.60
CA THR A 378 -19.52 -10.01 14.36
C THR A 378 -19.85 -9.85 12.87
N ILE A 379 -20.93 -9.12 12.57
CA ILE A 379 -21.31 -8.80 11.18
C ILE A 379 -20.14 -8.15 10.42
N HIS A 380 -19.41 -7.23 11.06
CA HIS A 380 -18.20 -6.63 10.49
C HIS A 380 -17.11 -7.67 10.14
N LYS A 381 -16.84 -8.63 11.03
CA LYS A 381 -15.83 -9.67 10.77
C LYS A 381 -16.32 -10.74 9.79
N SER A 382 -17.62 -10.76 9.48
CA SER A 382 -18.21 -11.62 8.45
C SER A 382 -18.13 -11.03 7.02
N GLN A 383 -17.69 -9.78 6.88
CA GLN A 383 -17.58 -9.12 5.58
C GLN A 383 -16.65 -9.90 4.64
N GLY A 384 -17.04 -9.99 3.38
CA GLY A 384 -16.39 -10.85 2.39
C GLY A 384 -16.68 -12.36 2.50
N LEU A 385 -17.14 -12.87 3.65
CA LEU A 385 -17.43 -14.30 3.86
C LEU A 385 -18.80 -14.70 3.29
N SER A 386 -18.99 -16.01 3.12
CA SER A 386 -20.25 -16.64 2.69
C SER A 386 -20.58 -17.82 3.60
N PHE A 387 -21.86 -17.96 3.95
CA PHE A 387 -22.37 -19.06 4.80
C PHE A 387 -23.56 -19.74 4.13
N ASP A 388 -23.68 -21.05 4.32
CA ASP A 388 -24.84 -21.80 3.83
C ASP A 388 -26.03 -21.67 4.78
N GLU A 389 -25.77 -21.73 6.08
CA GLU A 389 -26.76 -21.48 7.12
C GLU A 389 -26.18 -20.58 8.22
N ALA A 390 -26.98 -19.62 8.71
CA ALA A 390 -26.59 -18.73 9.80
C ALA A 390 -27.80 -18.16 10.54
N VAL A 391 -27.61 -17.87 11.83
CA VAL A 391 -28.56 -17.11 12.66
C VAL A 391 -28.14 -15.65 12.66
N ILE A 392 -29.03 -14.74 12.27
CA ILE A 392 -28.78 -13.30 12.30
C ILE A 392 -29.43 -12.69 13.53
N ASP A 393 -28.61 -12.01 14.33
CA ASP A 393 -29.06 -11.19 15.44
C ASP A 393 -29.27 -9.74 14.99
N ALA A 394 -30.50 -9.43 14.58
CA ALA A 394 -30.86 -8.16 13.95
C ALA A 394 -31.41 -7.11 14.93
N ALA A 395 -31.98 -7.50 16.08
CA ALA A 395 -32.64 -6.60 17.02
C ALA A 395 -31.73 -5.50 17.61
N GLU A 396 -30.43 -5.75 17.71
CA GLU A 396 -29.44 -4.79 18.22
C GLU A 396 -28.55 -4.21 17.10
N SER A 397 -29.05 -4.17 15.87
CA SER A 397 -28.35 -3.48 14.78
C SER A 397 -28.35 -1.98 15.04
N PHE A 398 -27.16 -1.38 15.17
CA PHE A 398 -26.99 0.04 15.51
C PHE A 398 -26.61 0.93 14.31
N SER A 399 -26.34 0.32 13.15
CA SER A 399 -25.86 1.04 11.96
C SER A 399 -26.67 0.70 10.71
N GLU A 400 -26.84 1.70 9.84
CA GLU A 400 -27.46 1.57 8.51
C GLU A 400 -26.76 0.47 7.70
N GLY A 401 -27.53 -0.33 6.95
CA GLY A 401 -27.01 -1.39 6.09
C GLY A 401 -26.49 -2.64 6.80
N GLN A 402 -26.32 -2.65 8.13
CA GLN A 402 -25.73 -3.76 8.87
C GLN A 402 -26.56 -5.06 8.79
N VAL A 403 -27.90 -4.97 8.83
CA VAL A 403 -28.78 -6.13 8.62
C VAL A 403 -28.67 -6.66 7.19
N TYR A 404 -28.61 -5.76 6.19
CA TYR A 404 -28.37 -6.15 4.79
C TYR A 404 -27.01 -6.84 4.61
N VAL A 405 -25.95 -6.36 5.26
CA VAL A 405 -24.63 -7.02 5.25
C VAL A 405 -24.75 -8.45 5.76
N ALA A 406 -25.43 -8.65 6.88
CA ALA A 406 -25.64 -9.98 7.48
C ALA A 406 -26.43 -10.89 6.53
N LEU A 407 -27.56 -10.42 5.99
CA LEU A 407 -28.40 -11.18 5.05
C LEU A 407 -27.60 -11.56 3.78
N SER A 408 -26.81 -10.64 3.23
CA SER A 408 -25.99 -10.87 2.03
C SER A 408 -24.84 -11.87 2.22
N ARG A 409 -24.58 -12.33 3.45
CA ARG A 409 -23.60 -13.40 3.71
C ARG A 409 -24.13 -14.78 3.36
N LEU A 410 -25.45 -14.97 3.35
CA LEU A 410 -26.06 -16.25 3.04
C LEU A 410 -26.06 -16.54 1.54
N THR A 411 -25.95 -17.82 1.18
CA THR A 411 -25.99 -18.30 -0.22
C THR A 411 -27.41 -18.52 -0.73
N ASN A 412 -28.36 -18.80 0.17
CA ASN A 412 -29.76 -19.13 -0.13
C ASN A 412 -30.70 -18.65 1.00
N PHE A 413 -32.00 -18.53 0.70
CA PHE A 413 -33.00 -18.09 1.68
C PHE A 413 -33.37 -19.18 2.71
N GLU A 414 -33.17 -20.47 2.38
CA GLU A 414 -33.54 -21.57 3.27
C GLU A 414 -32.71 -21.59 4.55
N GLY A 415 -31.39 -21.39 4.42
CA GLY A 415 -30.43 -21.35 5.52
C GLY A 415 -30.43 -20.07 6.35
N LEU A 416 -31.32 -19.11 6.06
CA LEU A 416 -31.51 -17.92 6.87
C LEU A 416 -32.34 -18.25 8.12
N PHE A 417 -31.81 -17.89 9.29
CA PHE A 417 -32.52 -17.91 10.57
C PHE A 417 -32.35 -16.58 11.29
N LEU A 418 -33.36 -16.18 12.07
CA LEU A 418 -33.35 -14.93 12.82
C LEU A 418 -33.45 -15.19 14.33
N SER A 419 -32.71 -14.43 15.14
CA SER A 419 -32.86 -14.45 16.60
C SER A 419 -34.17 -13.77 17.06
N SER A 420 -34.67 -12.86 16.24
CA SER A 420 -35.73 -11.92 16.58
C SER A 420 -36.38 -11.37 15.30
N PRO A 421 -37.65 -10.92 15.36
CA PRO A 421 -38.30 -10.28 14.23
C PRO A 421 -37.58 -9.00 13.77
N ILE A 422 -37.58 -8.77 12.46
CA ILE A 422 -37.01 -7.60 11.78
C ILE A 422 -38.15 -6.67 11.37
N SER A 423 -37.93 -5.37 11.54
CA SER A 423 -38.85 -4.32 11.08
C SER A 423 -38.38 -3.69 9.77
N ALA A 424 -39.29 -3.06 9.03
CA ALA A 424 -38.94 -2.27 7.85
C ALA A 424 -37.85 -1.22 8.16
N GLU A 425 -37.95 -0.57 9.33
CA GLU A 425 -37.01 0.47 9.76
C GLU A 425 -35.58 -0.06 9.87
N THR A 426 -35.40 -1.25 10.45
CA THR A 426 -34.08 -1.88 10.59
C THR A 426 -33.44 -2.32 9.26
N LEU A 427 -34.23 -2.38 8.18
CA LEU A 427 -33.79 -2.75 6.84
C LEU A 427 -33.57 -1.55 5.91
N LYS A 428 -33.96 -0.34 6.33
CA LYS A 428 -33.85 0.85 5.48
C LYS A 428 -32.38 1.12 5.13
N PRO A 429 -32.04 1.24 3.84
CA PRO A 429 -30.73 1.72 3.42
C PRO A 429 -30.61 3.23 3.64
N SER A 430 -29.38 3.74 3.62
CA SER A 430 -29.10 5.17 3.73
C SER A 430 -29.70 5.96 2.57
N GLU A 431 -30.53 6.98 2.85
CA GLU A 431 -31.09 7.86 1.81
C GLU A 431 -29.99 8.62 1.04
N ILE A 432 -28.90 9.00 1.72
CA ILE A 432 -27.76 9.68 1.11
C ILE A 432 -27.11 8.77 0.05
N VAL A 433 -26.96 7.48 0.35
CA VAL A 433 -26.42 6.49 -0.59
C VAL A 433 -27.37 6.27 -1.75
N LEU A 434 -28.67 6.14 -1.49
CA LEU A 434 -29.68 5.98 -2.56
C LEU A 434 -29.64 7.16 -3.53
N ASN A 435 -29.63 8.39 -3.02
CA ASN A 435 -29.58 9.60 -3.84
C ASN A 435 -28.30 9.67 -4.69
N PHE A 436 -27.15 9.33 -4.10
CA PHE A 436 -25.89 9.26 -4.85
C PHE A 436 -25.94 8.24 -5.98
N VAL A 437 -26.45 7.03 -5.71
CA VAL A 437 -26.56 5.97 -6.73
C VAL A 437 -27.52 6.38 -7.85
N MET A 438 -28.68 6.94 -7.51
CA MET A 438 -29.63 7.46 -8.51
C MET A 438 -29.00 8.55 -9.38
N GLN A 439 -28.25 9.47 -8.76
CA GLN A 439 -27.53 10.50 -9.49
C GLN A 439 -26.52 9.88 -10.47
N CYS A 440 -25.67 8.95 -10.02
CA CYS A 440 -24.72 8.27 -10.90
C CYS A 440 -25.39 7.51 -12.05
N GLN A 441 -26.52 6.85 -11.80
CA GLN A 441 -27.28 6.12 -12.82
C GLN A 441 -27.98 7.04 -13.83
N SER A 442 -28.26 8.29 -13.46
CA SER A 442 -28.84 9.29 -14.36
C SER A 442 -27.83 9.97 -15.29
N GLU A 443 -26.52 9.85 -14.99
CA GLU A 443 -25.45 10.40 -15.82
C GLU A 443 -25.22 9.54 -17.08
N ALA A 444 -24.48 10.09 -18.07
CA ALA A 444 -24.17 9.37 -19.30
C ALA A 444 -23.40 8.07 -19.00
N SER A 445 -23.76 6.98 -19.69
CA SER A 445 -23.13 5.68 -19.47
C SER A 445 -21.59 5.76 -19.62
N PRO A 446 -20.82 5.10 -18.75
CA PRO A 446 -19.36 5.05 -18.89
C PRO A 446 -18.93 4.53 -20.27
N GLU A 447 -19.64 3.58 -20.85
CA GLU A 447 -19.38 3.06 -22.19
C GLU A 447 -19.43 4.16 -23.26
N SER A 448 -20.39 5.08 -23.17
CA SER A 448 -20.55 6.18 -24.13
C SER A 448 -19.51 7.29 -24.00
N SER A 449 -18.94 7.48 -22.81
CA SER A 449 -17.98 8.57 -22.55
C SER A 449 -16.51 8.14 -22.68
N LEU A 450 -16.22 6.84 -22.67
CA LEU A 450 -14.86 6.30 -22.71
C LEU A 450 -14.03 6.86 -23.86
N ASP A 451 -14.55 6.85 -25.10
CA ASP A 451 -13.78 7.31 -26.26
C ASP A 451 -13.38 8.80 -26.18
N GLN A 452 -14.26 9.63 -25.61
CA GLN A 452 -13.97 11.05 -25.40
C GLN A 452 -12.96 11.24 -24.27
N GLU A 453 -13.14 10.54 -23.15
CA GLU A 453 -12.23 10.59 -22.00
C GLU A 453 -10.84 10.07 -22.35
N SER A 454 -10.76 9.04 -23.19
CA SER A 454 -9.51 8.50 -23.69
C SER A 454 -8.78 9.46 -24.60
N ARG A 455 -9.50 10.12 -25.53
CA ARG A 455 -8.92 11.19 -26.35
C ARG A 455 -8.41 12.35 -25.49
N ASN A 456 -9.22 12.82 -24.54
CA ASN A 456 -8.83 13.86 -23.58
C ASN A 456 -7.57 13.46 -22.80
N TYR A 457 -7.46 12.19 -22.40
CA TYR A 457 -6.28 11.68 -21.69
C TYR A 457 -5.04 11.67 -22.57
N VAL A 458 -5.12 11.22 -23.84
CA VAL A 458 -4.00 11.30 -24.79
C VAL A 458 -3.56 12.77 -24.95
N PHE A 459 -4.49 13.71 -25.14
CA PHE A 459 -4.14 15.13 -25.24
C PHE A 459 -3.47 15.67 -23.97
N ASN A 460 -3.95 15.27 -22.80
CA ASN A 460 -3.33 15.65 -21.54
C ASN A 460 -1.92 15.07 -21.38
N LEU A 461 -1.68 13.85 -21.87
CA LEU A 461 -0.34 13.26 -21.93
C LEU A 461 0.57 14.10 -22.83
N LEU A 462 0.09 14.44 -24.04
CA LEU A 462 0.84 15.28 -24.99
C LEU A 462 1.23 16.63 -24.36
N ILE A 463 0.27 17.31 -23.72
CA ILE A 463 0.50 18.60 -23.05
C ILE A 463 1.49 18.44 -21.88
N SER A 464 1.32 17.40 -21.07
CA SER A 464 2.15 17.19 -19.88
C SER A 464 3.62 16.94 -20.20
N ALA A 465 3.92 16.28 -21.33
CA ALA A 465 5.29 16.02 -21.77
C ALA A 465 6.07 17.30 -22.06
N PHE A 466 5.39 18.41 -22.40
CA PHE A 466 6.04 19.71 -22.60
C PHE A 466 6.22 20.52 -21.32
N SER A 467 5.70 20.07 -20.17
CA SER A 467 5.88 20.76 -18.88
C SER A 467 7.33 20.74 -18.38
N TRP A 468 7.83 21.88 -17.92
CA TRP A 468 9.19 22.04 -17.37
C TRP A 468 9.20 22.15 -15.83
N ASN A 469 8.03 22.06 -15.19
CA ASN A 469 7.85 22.37 -13.76
C ASN A 469 8.73 21.50 -12.85
N SER A 470 8.88 20.20 -13.15
CA SER A 470 9.66 19.28 -12.32
C SER A 470 11.15 19.61 -12.31
N LEU A 471 11.71 19.94 -13.49
CA LEU A 471 13.11 20.35 -13.61
C LEU A 471 13.34 21.73 -13.00
N SER A 472 12.47 22.70 -13.29
CA SER A 472 12.53 24.04 -12.70
C SER A 472 12.49 23.99 -11.17
N ALA A 473 11.51 23.29 -10.58
CA ALA A 473 11.39 23.18 -9.14
C ALA A 473 12.61 22.50 -8.49
N TYR A 474 13.19 21.48 -9.15
CA TYR A 474 14.41 20.83 -8.66
C TYR A 474 15.60 21.78 -8.72
N LEU A 475 15.81 22.46 -9.85
CA LEU A 475 16.91 23.42 -10.02
C LEU A 475 16.84 24.58 -9.02
N HIS A 476 15.66 25.17 -8.79
CA HIS A 476 15.49 26.21 -7.77
C HIS A 476 15.79 25.72 -6.35
N ASN A 477 15.43 24.47 -6.03
CA ASN A 477 15.76 23.89 -4.74
C ASN A 477 17.26 23.64 -4.61
N THR A 478 17.91 23.13 -5.67
CA THR A 478 19.36 22.98 -5.73
C THR A 478 20.08 24.33 -5.57
N ALA A 479 19.60 25.38 -6.23
CA ALA A 479 20.13 26.74 -6.10
C ALA A 479 20.04 27.25 -4.65
N LYS A 480 18.91 27.01 -3.94
CA LYS A 480 18.78 27.37 -2.52
C LYS A 480 19.67 26.55 -1.59
N GLN A 481 19.96 25.30 -1.95
CA GLN A 481 20.76 24.40 -1.13
C GLN A 481 22.27 24.63 -1.28
N ILE A 482 22.73 25.18 -2.41
CA ILE A 482 24.17 25.32 -2.68
C ILE A 482 24.91 26.16 -1.64
N ASP A 483 24.25 27.18 -1.07
CA ASP A 483 24.82 28.00 0.00
C ASP A 483 25.13 27.17 1.25
N SER A 484 24.30 26.18 1.54
CA SER A 484 24.48 25.27 2.68
C SER A 484 25.59 24.25 2.47
N TRP A 485 25.86 23.87 1.21
CA TRP A 485 26.87 22.87 0.87
C TRP A 485 28.28 23.44 0.96
N ARG A 486 29.18 22.76 1.66
CA ARG A 486 30.61 23.07 1.72
C ARG A 486 31.27 22.56 0.44
N ILE A 487 31.24 23.36 -0.63
CA ILE A 487 31.91 23.06 -1.90
C ILE A 487 32.77 24.23 -2.38
N THR A 488 33.84 23.94 -3.14
CA THR A 488 34.69 24.93 -3.82
C THR A 488 33.95 25.65 -4.96
N ALA A 489 34.37 26.89 -5.25
CA ALA A 489 33.82 27.75 -6.31
C ALA A 489 32.28 27.92 -6.23
N LYS A 490 31.73 28.07 -5.02
CA LYS A 490 30.27 28.17 -4.80
C LYS A 490 29.61 29.24 -5.68
N PHE A 491 30.22 30.42 -5.73
CA PHE A 491 29.66 31.56 -6.47
C PHE A 491 29.54 31.25 -7.96
N ASP A 492 30.62 30.75 -8.59
CA ASP A 492 30.61 30.38 -10.01
C ASP A 492 29.62 29.25 -10.30
N LYS A 493 29.52 28.25 -9.41
CA LYS A 493 28.57 27.14 -9.53
C LYS A 493 27.13 27.62 -9.37
N LEU A 494 26.85 28.49 -8.41
CA LEU A 494 25.54 29.11 -8.22
C LEU A 494 25.12 29.90 -9.46
N LEU A 495 26.03 30.74 -10.00
CA LEU A 495 25.78 31.53 -11.21
C LEU A 495 25.38 30.64 -12.41
N LYS A 496 26.07 29.51 -12.60
CA LYS A 496 25.74 28.56 -13.68
C LYS A 496 24.44 27.79 -13.42
N ILE A 497 24.09 27.50 -12.16
CA ILE A 497 22.78 26.89 -11.83
C ILE A 497 21.65 27.90 -12.03
N GLU A 498 21.86 29.17 -11.69
CA GLU A 498 20.91 30.25 -11.99
C GLU A 498 20.75 30.44 -13.51
N GLU A 499 21.83 30.32 -14.28
CA GLU A 499 21.78 30.29 -15.75
C GLU A 499 20.93 29.11 -16.26
N LEU A 500 21.12 27.91 -15.74
CA LEU A 500 20.25 26.75 -16.03
C LEU A 500 18.78 27.04 -15.68
N CYS A 501 18.50 27.66 -14.53
CA CYS A 501 17.15 28.04 -14.13
C CYS A 501 16.53 28.99 -15.17
N GLY A 502 17.28 30.03 -15.57
CA GLY A 502 16.82 31.00 -16.58
C GLY A 502 16.49 30.36 -17.92
N ILE A 503 17.33 29.42 -18.40
CA ILE A 503 17.06 28.67 -19.64
C ILE A 503 15.77 27.85 -19.49
N VAL A 504 15.61 27.11 -18.39
CA VAL A 504 14.43 26.26 -18.16
C VAL A 504 13.14 27.09 -18.02
N GLU A 505 13.17 28.23 -17.33
CA GLU A 505 12.05 29.17 -17.22
C GLU A 505 11.63 29.73 -18.59
N GLN A 506 12.61 30.08 -19.44
CA GLN A 506 12.33 30.50 -20.80
C GLN A 506 11.64 29.40 -21.60
N GLN A 507 12.10 28.15 -21.47
CA GLN A 507 11.45 27.00 -22.13
C GLN A 507 10.05 26.73 -21.58
N GLN A 508 9.83 26.95 -20.29
CA GLN A 508 8.51 26.86 -19.68
C GLN A 508 7.55 27.88 -20.33
N GLN A 509 7.96 29.15 -20.48
CA GLN A 509 7.16 30.18 -21.15
C GLN A 509 6.85 29.82 -22.62
N THR A 510 7.84 29.28 -23.34
CA THR A 510 7.64 28.80 -24.73
C THR A 510 6.67 27.62 -24.77
N SER A 511 6.79 26.67 -23.84
CA SER A 511 5.88 25.52 -23.74
C SER A 511 4.43 25.94 -23.48
N LEU A 512 4.21 26.98 -22.66
CA LEU A 512 2.86 27.49 -22.39
C LEU A 512 2.17 28.02 -23.66
N LYS A 513 2.93 28.62 -24.59
CA LYS A 513 2.37 29.05 -25.89
C LYS A 513 1.93 27.86 -26.73
N LEU A 514 2.74 26.79 -26.77
CA LEU A 514 2.39 25.55 -27.45
C LEU A 514 1.16 24.90 -26.83
N VAL A 515 1.11 24.81 -25.50
CA VAL A 515 -0.03 24.21 -24.77
C VAL A 515 -1.32 24.96 -25.07
N ARG A 516 -1.30 26.30 -25.07
CA ARG A 516 -2.47 27.12 -25.45
C ARG A 516 -2.95 26.81 -26.87
N LEU A 517 -2.02 26.74 -27.82
CA LEU A 517 -2.31 26.43 -29.22
C LEU A 517 -2.89 25.02 -29.38
N LEU A 518 -2.31 24.01 -28.72
CA LEU A 518 -2.82 22.64 -28.76
C LEU A 518 -4.21 22.55 -28.13
N THR A 519 -4.42 23.21 -26.98
CA THR A 519 -5.71 23.23 -26.28
C THR A 519 -6.81 23.86 -27.15
N GLU A 520 -6.49 24.96 -27.85
CA GLU A 520 -7.42 25.62 -28.78
C GLU A 520 -7.78 24.75 -30.00
N GLN A 521 -6.87 23.89 -30.47
CA GLN A 521 -7.18 22.98 -31.57
C GLN A 521 -8.07 21.82 -31.13
N VAL A 522 -7.89 21.33 -29.90
CA VAL A 522 -8.69 20.24 -29.33
C VAL A 522 -10.12 20.69 -29.03
N SER A 523 -10.33 21.97 -28.71
CA SER A 523 -11.66 22.52 -28.44
C SER A 523 -12.51 22.77 -29.70
N LYS A 524 -11.95 22.60 -30.90
CA LYS A 524 -12.70 22.74 -32.15
C LYS A 524 -13.61 21.54 -32.41
N SER A 525 -14.70 21.76 -33.15
CA SER A 525 -15.64 20.71 -33.56
C SER A 525 -14.99 19.62 -34.41
N THR A 526 -13.97 19.96 -35.20
CA THR A 526 -13.13 19.02 -35.95
C THR A 526 -11.68 19.23 -35.55
N VAL A 527 -11.08 18.20 -34.94
CA VAL A 527 -9.67 18.22 -34.52
C VAL A 527 -8.77 17.96 -35.71
N ASP A 528 -7.86 18.88 -36.00
CA ASP A 528 -6.83 18.72 -37.02
C ASP A 528 -5.61 17.98 -36.44
N PHE A 529 -5.64 16.65 -36.50
CA PHE A 529 -4.55 15.80 -36.01
C PHE A 529 -3.24 15.99 -36.78
N LYS A 530 -3.30 16.39 -38.05
CA LYS A 530 -2.11 16.66 -38.87
C LYS A 530 -1.41 17.90 -38.34
N TYR A 531 -2.15 18.98 -38.13
CA TYR A 531 -1.62 20.21 -37.56
C TYR A 531 -1.04 20.00 -36.15
N ILE A 532 -1.73 19.24 -35.29
CA ILE A 532 -1.22 18.89 -33.96
C ILE A 532 0.10 18.13 -34.06
N THR A 533 0.19 17.15 -34.96
CA THR A 533 1.39 16.32 -35.14
C THR A 533 2.57 17.15 -35.64
N GLU A 534 2.36 18.01 -36.64
CA GLU A 534 3.40 18.92 -37.15
C GLU A 534 3.93 19.85 -36.05
N ARG A 535 3.05 20.39 -35.20
CA ARG A 535 3.44 21.26 -34.08
C ARG A 535 4.18 20.50 -32.99
N VAL A 536 3.75 19.28 -32.66
CA VAL A 536 4.43 18.41 -31.68
C VAL A 536 5.83 18.03 -32.18
N MET A 537 5.97 17.66 -33.46
CA MET A 537 7.28 17.32 -34.05
C MET A 537 8.22 18.53 -34.06
N ALA A 538 7.74 19.71 -34.49
CA ALA A 538 8.55 20.92 -34.48
C ALA A 538 8.99 21.31 -33.05
N ALA A 539 8.08 21.18 -32.08
CA ALA A 539 8.38 21.45 -30.68
C ALA A 539 9.39 20.46 -30.10
N ARG A 540 9.28 19.16 -30.42
CA ARG A 540 10.27 18.15 -30.02
C ARG A 540 11.65 18.55 -30.53
N VAL A 541 11.80 18.78 -31.84
CA VAL A 541 13.10 19.12 -32.44
C VAL A 541 13.71 20.37 -31.78
N TYR A 542 12.87 21.38 -31.51
CA TYR A 542 13.29 22.58 -30.79
C TYR A 542 13.79 22.27 -29.37
N PHE A 543 12.99 21.58 -28.55
CA PHE A 543 13.35 21.31 -27.15
C PHE A 543 14.49 20.29 -27.00
N ASP A 544 14.54 19.25 -27.84
CA ASP A 544 15.67 18.31 -27.88
C ASP A 544 16.97 19.06 -28.21
N GLY A 545 16.92 20.02 -29.14
CA GLY A 545 18.03 20.91 -29.45
C GLY A 545 18.54 21.70 -28.25
N ILE A 546 17.63 22.29 -27.45
CA ILE A 546 17.99 23.01 -26.21
C ILE A 546 18.57 22.06 -25.16
N ILE A 547 18.01 20.85 -25.01
CA ILE A 547 18.51 19.87 -24.04
C ILE A 547 19.92 19.42 -24.40
N GLU A 548 20.18 19.09 -25.66
CA GLU A 548 21.48 18.56 -26.11
C GLU A 548 22.57 19.63 -26.22
N LYS A 549 22.22 20.84 -26.67
CA LYS A 549 23.20 21.90 -26.98
C LYS A 549 23.44 22.87 -25.83
N ASP A 550 22.44 23.12 -25.00
CA ASP A 550 22.51 24.14 -23.95
C ASP A 550 22.50 23.50 -22.55
N LEU A 551 21.44 22.78 -22.19
CA LEU A 551 21.24 22.29 -20.82
C LEU A 551 22.23 21.18 -20.44
N THR A 552 22.41 20.17 -21.29
CA THR A 552 23.27 19.02 -20.99
C THR A 552 24.75 19.43 -20.89
N PRO A 553 25.32 20.22 -21.80
CA PRO A 553 26.71 20.67 -21.67
C PRO A 553 26.93 21.59 -20.46
N LEU A 554 25.97 22.49 -20.17
CA LEU A 554 26.06 23.38 -19.01
C LEU A 554 25.97 22.59 -17.69
N ALA A 555 25.06 21.61 -17.60
CA ALA A 555 25.00 20.70 -16.45
C ALA A 555 26.32 19.92 -16.28
N HIS A 556 26.86 19.33 -17.34
CA HIS A 556 28.16 18.67 -17.27
C HIS A 556 29.27 19.64 -16.80
N ALA A 557 29.33 20.86 -17.32
CA ALA A 557 30.33 21.85 -16.94
C ALA A 557 30.25 22.32 -15.47
N ILE A 558 29.06 22.24 -14.84
CA ILE A 558 28.88 22.53 -13.41
C ILE A 558 29.41 21.39 -12.55
N PHE A 559 29.15 20.14 -12.96
CA PHE A 559 29.34 18.95 -12.11
C PHE A 559 30.56 18.09 -12.46
N SER A 560 31.27 18.38 -13.56
CA SER A 560 32.48 17.64 -13.99
C SER A 560 33.74 18.01 -13.20
N THR A 561 33.72 19.10 -12.44
CA THR A 561 34.85 19.48 -11.59
C THR A 561 34.91 18.57 -10.37
N ALA A 562 36.03 17.86 -10.18
CA ALA A 562 36.26 17.06 -8.97
C ALA A 562 36.27 18.00 -7.77
N VAL A 563 35.41 17.72 -6.79
CA VAL A 563 35.23 18.53 -5.58
C VAL A 563 35.76 17.71 -4.41
N GLU A 564 36.93 18.01 -3.87
CA GLU A 564 37.45 17.37 -2.65
C GLU A 564 36.80 17.97 -1.39
N ASP A 565 35.48 17.86 -1.26
CA ASP A 565 34.75 18.49 -0.16
C ASP A 565 33.78 17.54 0.56
N LYS A 566 33.44 17.94 1.80
CA LYS A 566 32.60 17.15 2.73
C LYS A 566 31.21 16.82 2.17
N ASP A 567 30.65 17.70 1.34
CA ASP A 567 29.31 17.56 0.75
C ASP A 567 29.36 17.19 -0.75
N GLN A 568 30.48 16.59 -1.20
CA GLN A 568 30.66 16.12 -2.59
C GLN A 568 29.57 15.11 -2.98
N LYS A 569 29.13 14.28 -2.05
CA LYS A 569 28.13 13.24 -2.30
C LYS A 569 26.78 13.85 -2.65
N GLU A 570 26.31 14.81 -1.85
CA GLU A 570 25.06 15.54 -2.08
C GLU A 570 25.09 16.30 -3.41
N PHE A 571 26.23 16.94 -3.71
CA PHE A 571 26.44 17.63 -4.98
C PHE A 571 26.40 16.68 -6.20
N GLN A 572 26.99 15.49 -6.07
CA GLN A 572 26.92 14.45 -7.11
C GLN A 572 25.52 13.83 -7.23
N GLU A 573 24.81 13.61 -6.12
CA GLU A 573 23.42 13.14 -6.14
C GLU A 573 22.51 14.15 -6.87
N ALA A 574 22.74 15.46 -6.68
CA ALA A 574 22.04 16.51 -7.40
C ALA A 574 22.32 16.48 -8.91
N ASN A 575 23.57 16.26 -9.31
CA ASN A 575 23.95 16.09 -10.72
C ASN A 575 23.21 14.92 -11.37
N ILE A 576 23.29 13.73 -10.73
CA ILE A 576 22.63 12.52 -11.23
C ILE A 576 21.14 12.78 -11.42
N LYS A 577 20.50 13.44 -10.45
CA LYS A 577 19.07 13.74 -10.55
C LYS A 577 18.73 14.73 -11.67
N ILE A 578 19.53 15.77 -11.88
CA ILE A 578 19.32 16.73 -12.99
C ILE A 578 19.47 16.01 -14.33
N MET A 579 20.51 15.20 -14.48
CA MET A 579 20.76 14.41 -15.69
C MET A 579 19.64 13.41 -15.96
N ASP A 580 19.15 12.72 -14.92
CA ASP A 580 18.00 11.83 -15.03
C ASP A 580 16.75 12.60 -15.46
N LEU A 581 16.47 13.77 -14.88
CA LEU A 581 15.31 14.60 -15.25
C LEU A 581 15.39 15.08 -16.71
N LEU A 582 16.58 15.45 -17.21
CA LEU A 582 16.78 15.81 -18.62
C LEU A 582 16.55 14.61 -19.54
N LYS A 583 17.05 13.44 -19.17
CA LYS A 583 16.84 12.20 -19.95
C LYS A 583 15.38 11.77 -19.97
N HIS A 584 14.70 11.82 -18.83
CA HIS A 584 13.25 11.56 -18.73
C HIS A 584 12.47 12.55 -19.59
N LYS A 585 12.86 13.83 -19.61
CA LYS A 585 12.26 14.85 -20.47
C LYS A 585 12.38 14.51 -21.96
N GLN A 586 13.56 14.06 -22.42
CA GLN A 586 13.75 13.62 -23.81
C GLN A 586 12.87 12.40 -24.14
N MET A 587 12.80 11.43 -23.23
CA MET A 587 11.95 10.24 -23.39
C MET A 587 10.46 10.63 -23.50
N ASP A 588 9.99 11.54 -22.65
CA ASP A 588 8.61 12.05 -22.70
C ASP A 588 8.29 12.74 -24.04
N LEU A 589 9.25 13.51 -24.58
CA LEU A 589 9.12 14.15 -25.90
C LEU A 589 9.06 13.12 -27.04
N GLU A 590 9.87 12.07 -26.99
CA GLU A 590 9.86 10.98 -27.97
C GLU A 590 8.53 10.20 -27.95
N ILE A 591 8.07 9.82 -26.76
CA ILE A 591 6.78 9.14 -26.57
C ILE A 591 5.63 9.98 -27.13
N THR A 592 5.68 11.29 -26.88
CA THR A 592 4.67 12.26 -27.34
C THR A 592 4.62 12.37 -28.86
N GLN A 593 5.77 12.33 -29.54
CA GLN A 593 5.78 12.26 -31.01
C GLN A 593 5.13 10.97 -31.52
N SER A 594 5.43 9.82 -30.89
CA SER A 594 4.82 8.55 -31.28
C SER A 594 3.30 8.58 -31.09
N LEU A 595 2.82 9.16 -29.99
CA LEU A 595 1.39 9.34 -29.73
C LEU A 595 0.74 10.23 -30.79
N ALA A 596 1.32 11.41 -31.07
CA ALA A 596 0.78 12.33 -32.07
C ALA A 596 0.72 11.70 -33.47
N SER A 597 1.79 11.01 -33.88
CA SER A 597 1.85 10.30 -35.16
C SER A 597 0.80 9.19 -35.23
N GLY A 598 0.59 8.47 -34.14
CA GLY A 598 -0.46 7.46 -34.05
C GLY A 598 -1.86 8.05 -34.20
N MET A 599 -2.13 9.20 -33.58
CA MET A 599 -3.41 9.90 -33.73
C MET A 599 -3.64 10.36 -35.18
N MET A 600 -2.60 10.87 -35.84
CA MET A 600 -2.67 11.26 -37.26
C MET A 600 -3.00 10.06 -38.17
N ASN A 601 -2.48 8.87 -37.85
CA ASN A 601 -2.74 7.64 -38.58
C ASN A 601 -4.08 6.97 -38.24
N GLY A 602 -4.89 7.58 -37.37
CA GLY A 602 -6.20 7.05 -36.98
C GLY A 602 -6.13 5.80 -36.10
N LEU A 603 -5.03 5.58 -35.38
CA LEU A 603 -4.94 4.49 -34.40
C LEU A 603 -6.02 4.63 -33.33
N SER A 604 -6.55 3.49 -32.88
CA SER A 604 -7.49 3.48 -31.77
C SER A 604 -6.79 3.95 -30.48
N PRO A 605 -7.53 4.49 -29.50
CA PRO A 605 -6.95 4.78 -28.18
C PRO A 605 -6.23 3.56 -27.58
N GLU A 606 -6.78 2.36 -27.76
CA GLU A 606 -6.17 1.10 -27.31
C GLU A 606 -4.77 0.89 -27.88
N ASP A 607 -4.61 1.07 -29.20
CA ASP A 607 -3.32 0.92 -29.87
C ASP A 607 -2.33 2.02 -29.45
N LEU A 608 -2.83 3.26 -29.27
CA LEU A 608 -2.03 4.38 -28.77
C LEU A 608 -1.47 4.10 -27.38
N PHE A 609 -2.31 3.60 -26.46
CA PHE A 609 -1.88 3.26 -25.10
C PHE A 609 -0.99 2.02 -25.05
N PHE A 610 -1.21 1.05 -25.94
CA PHE A 610 -0.30 -0.09 -26.07
C PHE A 610 1.11 0.38 -26.46
N ASN A 611 1.22 1.23 -27.48
CA ASN A 611 2.49 1.80 -27.92
C ASN A 611 3.12 2.68 -26.84
N TYR A 612 2.33 3.54 -26.19
CA TYR A 612 2.77 4.35 -25.04
C TYR A 612 3.40 3.48 -23.95
N ASN A 613 2.74 2.41 -23.52
CA ASN A 613 3.24 1.54 -22.46
C ASN A 613 4.48 0.73 -22.88
N GLN A 614 4.64 0.42 -24.17
CA GLN A 614 5.83 -0.24 -24.70
C GLN A 614 7.05 0.67 -24.71
N LEU A 615 6.85 1.96 -25.02
CA LEU A 615 7.91 2.96 -25.04
C LEU A 615 8.27 3.46 -23.63
N LYS A 616 7.28 3.54 -22.72
CA LYS A 616 7.46 3.93 -21.32
C LYS A 616 8.10 2.86 -20.44
N LYS A 617 8.76 1.85 -21.03
CA LYS A 617 9.41 0.79 -20.25
C LYS A 617 10.39 1.41 -19.26
N PRO A 618 10.30 1.09 -17.96
CA PRO A 618 11.41 1.40 -17.06
C PRO A 618 12.65 0.66 -17.58
N LEU A 619 13.84 1.21 -17.34
CA LEU A 619 15.08 0.45 -17.44
C LEU A 619 14.89 -0.87 -16.66
N ASN A 620 14.69 -1.95 -17.41
CA ASN A 620 14.40 -3.34 -17.02
C ASN A 620 13.33 -3.56 -15.92
N SER A 621 12.11 -3.94 -16.33
CA SER A 621 11.08 -4.51 -15.47
C SER A 621 11.35 -5.98 -15.08
N MET A 622 11.16 -6.31 -13.79
CA MET A 622 10.41 -7.49 -13.29
C MET A 622 10.22 -7.34 -11.76
N PRO A 623 9.00 -7.52 -11.24
CA PRO A 623 8.82 -8.23 -9.98
C PRO A 623 7.92 -9.44 -10.21
N THR A 624 8.51 -10.63 -10.25
CA THR A 624 7.84 -11.90 -9.97
C THR A 624 8.36 -12.42 -8.65
N ALA A 625 7.43 -12.69 -7.73
CA ALA A 625 7.75 -13.30 -6.45
C ALA A 625 8.25 -14.73 -6.65
N THR A 626 9.55 -14.95 -6.42
CA THR A 626 10.15 -16.07 -5.68
C THR A 626 11.61 -15.73 -5.46
N VAL A 627 11.94 -15.16 -4.30
CA VAL A 627 13.31 -15.21 -3.78
C VAL A 627 13.19 -15.68 -2.35
N SER A 628 13.42 -16.98 -2.18
CA SER A 628 13.96 -17.57 -0.96
C SER A 628 15.00 -16.65 -0.37
N ASN A 629 15.01 -16.49 0.95
CA ASN A 629 16.09 -15.84 1.68
C ASN A 629 17.43 -16.55 1.40
N THR A 630 18.08 -16.15 0.32
CA THR A 630 19.52 -16.19 0.13
C THR A 630 19.88 -14.76 -0.22
N ARG A 631 20.34 -14.03 0.79
CA ARG A 631 20.91 -12.69 0.63
C ARG A 631 22.16 -12.80 -0.25
N ASN A 632 22.01 -12.75 -1.57
CA ASN A 632 23.05 -12.26 -2.45
C ASN A 632 23.10 -10.73 -2.31
N ARG A 633 23.75 -10.27 -1.23
CA ARG A 633 24.42 -8.98 -1.26
C ARG A 633 25.56 -9.11 -2.28
N PRO A 634 25.77 -8.17 -3.21
CA PRO A 634 27.02 -8.15 -3.97
C PRO A 634 28.17 -8.07 -2.97
N ASN A 635 29.10 -9.00 -3.17
CA ASN A 635 30.09 -9.45 -2.20
C ASN A 635 31.27 -8.46 -2.10
N ASN A 636 31.05 -7.22 -1.66
CA ASN A 636 32.13 -6.24 -1.53
C ASN A 636 32.67 -6.03 -0.10
N LYS A 637 31.98 -6.54 0.94
CA LYS A 637 32.54 -6.59 2.31
C LYS A 637 33.60 -7.68 2.49
N GLN A 638 33.38 -8.89 1.93
CA GLN A 638 34.42 -9.93 1.95
C GLN A 638 35.63 -9.52 1.10
N ALA A 639 35.43 -8.93 -0.09
CA ALA A 639 36.53 -8.47 -0.94
C ALA A 639 37.38 -7.36 -0.27
N THR A 640 36.75 -6.46 0.48
CA THR A 640 37.49 -5.41 1.21
C THR A 640 38.19 -5.92 2.46
N GLN A 641 37.65 -6.91 3.16
CA GLN A 641 38.31 -7.59 4.28
C GLN A 641 39.47 -8.47 3.82
N GLN A 642 39.28 -9.18 2.69
CA GLN A 642 40.32 -10.01 2.07
C GLN A 642 41.53 -9.17 1.69
N LYS A 643 41.32 -8.00 1.09
CA LYS A 643 42.41 -7.05 0.84
C LYS A 643 43.09 -6.56 2.12
N THR A 644 42.35 -6.32 3.22
CA THR A 644 42.97 -5.99 4.53
C THR A 644 43.87 -7.12 4.99
N TYR A 645 43.39 -8.35 4.85
CA TYR A 645 44.09 -9.56 5.26
C TYR A 645 45.37 -9.79 4.45
N GLU A 646 45.32 -9.60 3.12
CA GLU A 646 46.47 -9.68 2.23
C GLU A 646 47.58 -8.71 2.66
N TYR A 647 47.26 -7.43 2.88
CA TYR A 647 48.24 -6.46 3.37
C TYR A 647 48.76 -6.80 4.78
N PHE A 648 47.89 -7.27 5.69
CA PHE A 648 48.31 -7.70 7.03
C PHE A 648 49.33 -8.85 6.98
N ARG A 649 49.14 -9.83 6.07
CA ARG A 649 50.08 -10.94 5.88
C ARG A 649 51.42 -10.54 5.28
N THR A 650 51.55 -9.36 4.68
CA THR A 650 52.85 -8.79 4.26
C THR A 650 53.67 -8.21 5.40
N GLY A 651 53.16 -8.22 6.65
CA GLY A 651 53.82 -7.67 7.83
C GLY A 651 53.59 -6.17 8.04
N ALA A 652 52.69 -5.55 7.27
CA ALA A 652 52.35 -4.13 7.41
C ALA A 652 51.57 -3.85 8.71
N SER A 653 51.89 -2.74 9.38
CA SER A 653 51.13 -2.28 10.55
C SER A 653 49.71 -1.85 10.18
N LEU A 654 48.76 -1.85 11.12
CA LEU A 654 47.36 -1.45 10.85
C LEU A 654 47.26 -0.01 10.30
N GLN A 655 48.18 0.86 10.72
CA GLN A 655 48.27 2.24 10.25
C GLN A 655 48.80 2.32 8.82
N GLU A 656 49.82 1.54 8.47
CA GLU A 656 50.28 1.42 7.08
C GLU A 656 49.21 0.82 6.15
N ILE A 657 48.41 -0.13 6.65
CA ILE A 657 47.29 -0.72 5.88
C ILE A 657 46.22 0.35 5.65
N ALA A 658 45.93 1.18 6.64
CA ALA A 658 44.99 2.29 6.52
C ALA A 658 45.45 3.31 5.47
N GLU A 659 46.73 3.70 5.51
CA GLU A 659 47.33 4.62 4.55
C GLU A 659 47.39 4.05 3.13
N LYS A 660 47.91 2.83 2.95
CA LYS A 660 48.03 2.17 1.64
C LYS A 660 46.68 1.93 0.97
N ARG A 661 45.62 1.80 1.77
CA ARG A 661 44.26 1.55 1.27
C ARG A 661 43.37 2.79 1.26
N GLN A 662 43.87 3.94 1.69
CA GLN A 662 43.10 5.16 1.85
C GLN A 662 41.83 4.95 2.70
N LEU A 663 41.94 4.14 3.75
CA LEU A 663 40.87 3.86 4.71
C LEU A 663 41.19 4.53 6.04
N ALA A 664 40.15 4.98 6.76
CA ALA A 664 40.34 5.42 8.14
C ALA A 664 40.78 4.24 9.03
N LEU A 665 41.67 4.49 10.00
CA LEU A 665 42.23 3.45 10.87
C LEU A 665 41.14 2.59 11.53
N HIS A 666 40.06 3.20 12.02
CA HIS A 666 38.94 2.48 12.64
C HIS A 666 38.20 1.52 11.69
N VAL A 667 38.25 1.75 10.36
CA VAL A 667 37.67 0.84 9.35
C VAL A 667 38.56 -0.40 9.19
N VAL A 668 39.88 -0.21 9.17
CA VAL A 668 40.86 -1.31 9.17
C VAL A 668 40.78 -2.11 10.46
N GLU A 669 40.70 -1.44 11.62
CA GLU A 669 40.47 -2.06 12.92
C GLU A 669 39.19 -2.91 12.93
N ASN A 670 38.08 -2.41 12.39
CA ASN A 670 36.84 -3.19 12.26
C ASN A 670 37.03 -4.44 11.37
N HIS A 671 37.70 -4.31 10.23
CA HIS A 671 38.02 -5.47 9.37
C HIS A 671 38.84 -6.51 10.13
N ILE A 672 39.85 -6.09 10.89
CA ILE A 672 40.67 -6.98 11.70
C ILE A 672 39.85 -7.67 12.79
N THR A 673 38.97 -6.95 13.50
CA THR A 673 38.12 -7.60 14.51
C THR A 673 37.15 -8.63 13.92
N GLU A 674 36.64 -8.42 12.70
CA GLU A 674 35.83 -9.41 11.99
C GLU A 674 36.69 -10.60 11.50
N LEU A 675 37.93 -10.36 11.08
CA LEU A 675 38.89 -11.41 10.72
C LEU A 675 39.34 -12.27 11.92
N ILE A 676 39.34 -11.71 13.14
CA ILE A 676 39.54 -12.47 14.39
C ILE A 676 38.32 -13.34 14.70
N LYS A 677 37.10 -12.82 14.49
CA LYS A 677 35.87 -13.59 14.67
C LYS A 677 35.81 -14.81 13.74
N THR A 678 36.20 -14.64 12.48
CA THR A 678 36.35 -15.73 11.51
C THR A 678 37.65 -16.54 11.71
N GLY A 679 38.54 -16.02 12.57
CA GLY A 679 39.89 -16.46 12.93
C GLY A 679 40.82 -16.82 11.78
N MET A 680 40.75 -15.99 10.74
CA MET A 680 41.83 -15.85 9.77
C MET A 680 43.06 -15.15 10.38
N ILE A 681 42.86 -14.35 11.43
CA ILE A 681 43.91 -13.72 12.25
C ILE A 681 43.71 -14.14 13.71
N LYS A 682 44.78 -14.56 14.38
CA LYS A 682 44.72 -14.87 15.81
C LYS A 682 44.97 -13.62 16.66
N LEU A 683 44.43 -13.59 17.88
CA LEU A 683 44.52 -12.41 18.75
C LEU A 683 45.98 -12.10 19.15
N GLU A 684 46.80 -13.15 19.28
CA GLU A 684 48.24 -13.11 19.59
C GLU A 684 49.07 -12.48 18.48
N GLU A 685 48.53 -12.38 17.26
CA GLU A 685 49.20 -11.71 16.14
C GLU A 685 49.08 -10.18 16.22
N ILE A 686 48.20 -9.66 17.09
CA ILE A 686 47.88 -8.23 17.19
C ILE A 686 48.19 -7.67 18.58
N LEU A 687 48.11 -8.50 19.62
CA LEU A 687 48.33 -8.07 21.01
C LEU A 687 49.38 -8.94 21.71
N PRO A 688 50.23 -8.34 22.58
CA PRO A 688 51.19 -9.10 23.36
C PRO A 688 50.48 -10.02 24.38
N PRO A 689 51.07 -11.18 24.71
CA PRO A 689 50.42 -12.22 25.52
C PRO A 689 49.99 -11.73 26.92
N GLU A 690 50.78 -10.84 27.54
CA GLU A 690 50.43 -10.24 28.84
C GLU A 690 49.14 -9.39 28.78
N LYS A 691 48.89 -8.68 27.68
CA LYS A 691 47.66 -7.91 27.48
C LYS A 691 46.46 -8.83 27.22
N ILE A 692 46.67 -9.93 26.49
CA ILE A 692 45.60 -10.88 26.17
C ILE A 692 45.06 -11.54 27.43
N ILE A 693 45.95 -12.00 28.33
CA ILE A 693 45.54 -12.63 29.61
C ILE A 693 44.71 -11.64 30.45
N ASN A 694 45.16 -10.39 30.53
CA ASN A 694 44.45 -9.34 31.27
C ASN A 694 43.11 -8.96 30.62
N LEU A 695 43.00 -9.00 29.30
CA LEU A 695 41.74 -8.72 28.58
C LEU A 695 40.73 -9.85 28.73
N LEU A 696 41.17 -11.11 28.63
CA LEU A 696 40.30 -12.27 28.73
C LEU A 696 39.76 -12.48 30.16
N THR A 697 40.53 -12.12 31.19
CA THR A 697 40.05 -12.14 32.59
C THR A 697 38.97 -11.09 32.89
N LEU A 698 38.90 -10.01 32.10
CA LEU A 698 37.90 -8.96 32.24
C LEU A 698 36.56 -9.27 31.55
N ILE A 699 36.51 -10.28 30.67
CA ILE A 699 35.31 -10.63 29.89
C ILE A 699 34.56 -11.77 30.61
N PRO A 700 33.37 -11.53 31.18
CA PRO A 700 32.56 -12.58 31.79
C PRO A 700 31.99 -13.55 30.74
N HIS A 701 31.70 -14.81 31.13
CA HIS A 701 31.07 -15.79 30.25
C HIS A 701 29.64 -15.35 29.86
N GLY A 702 29.45 -14.84 28.64
CA GLY A 702 28.14 -14.40 28.14
C GLY A 702 28.24 -13.32 27.04
N ASN A 703 27.09 -12.82 26.59
CA ASN A 703 27.01 -11.74 25.60
C ASN A 703 27.20 -10.39 26.31
N VAL A 704 28.32 -9.69 26.07
CA VAL A 704 28.72 -8.50 26.87
C VAL A 704 28.61 -7.21 26.06
N ASP A 705 28.02 -6.17 26.66
CA ASP A 705 28.02 -4.81 26.09
C ASP A 705 29.43 -4.21 26.16
N ILE A 706 29.94 -3.78 25.00
CA ILE A 706 31.28 -3.20 24.85
C ILE A 706 31.43 -1.87 25.61
N ASN A 707 30.35 -1.11 25.79
CA ASN A 707 30.37 0.16 26.52
C ASN A 707 30.55 -0.08 28.02
N GLU A 708 29.90 -1.10 28.57
CA GLU A 708 30.07 -1.49 29.98
C GLU A 708 31.48 -2.03 30.26
N LEU A 709 32.01 -2.84 29.34
CA LEU A 709 33.41 -3.31 29.40
C LEU A 709 34.40 -2.15 29.35
N LYS A 710 34.15 -1.14 28.51
CA LYS A 710 35.01 0.04 28.42
C LYS A 710 35.03 0.84 29.72
N ILE A 711 33.89 0.96 30.40
CA ILE A 711 33.80 1.63 31.70
C ILE A 711 34.61 0.85 32.77
N LYS A 712 34.50 -0.48 32.82
CA LYS A 712 35.26 -1.33 33.76
C LYS A 712 36.76 -1.35 33.48
N ALA A 713 37.15 -1.36 32.21
CA ALA A 713 38.54 -1.41 31.77
C ALA A 713 39.27 -0.04 31.85
N GLY A 714 38.51 1.06 31.91
CA GLY A 714 39.02 2.42 31.91
C GLY A 714 39.80 2.80 30.64
N ASN A 715 40.75 3.73 30.77
CA ASN A 715 41.60 4.18 29.66
C ASN A 715 42.76 3.24 29.33
N LYS A 716 42.84 2.06 29.97
CA LYS A 716 43.94 1.11 29.79
C LYS A 716 43.91 0.36 28.45
N TYR A 717 42.73 0.24 27.83
CA TYR A 717 42.54 -0.48 26.56
C TYR A 717 41.66 0.32 25.59
N SER A 718 41.95 0.27 24.30
CA SER A 718 41.16 0.86 23.24
C SER A 718 39.85 0.09 22.98
N PHE A 719 38.87 0.74 22.34
CA PHE A 719 37.65 0.05 21.88
C PHE A 719 37.94 -1.08 20.88
N PHE A 720 39.00 -0.92 20.08
CA PHE A 720 39.50 -1.95 19.18
C PHE A 720 39.99 -3.19 19.94
N GLU A 721 40.88 -3.01 20.93
CA GLU A 721 41.40 -4.11 21.76
C GLU A 721 40.28 -4.89 22.47
N LEU A 722 39.28 -4.17 23.01
CA LEU A 722 38.11 -4.80 23.65
C LEU A 722 37.27 -5.59 22.65
N ARG A 723 36.99 -5.03 21.47
CA ARG A 723 36.21 -5.71 20.41
C ARG A 723 36.94 -6.93 19.85
N ALA A 724 38.26 -6.85 19.71
CA ALA A 724 39.11 -7.96 19.29
C ALA A 724 39.05 -9.14 20.28
N ALA A 725 39.15 -8.84 21.58
CA ALA A 725 39.06 -9.85 22.63
C ALA A 725 37.66 -10.48 22.72
N ILE A 726 36.58 -9.70 22.63
CA ILE A 726 35.19 -10.21 22.61
C ILE A 726 34.98 -11.16 21.42
N ASN A 727 35.41 -10.77 20.22
CA ASN A 727 35.27 -11.61 19.03
C ASN A 727 36.11 -12.89 19.10
N HIS A 728 37.28 -12.84 19.75
CA HIS A 728 38.08 -14.04 20.04
C HIS A 728 37.33 -14.99 20.99
N VAL A 729 36.73 -14.48 22.08
CA VAL A 729 35.93 -15.30 23.01
C VAL A 729 34.72 -15.92 22.32
N HIS A 730 33.99 -15.16 21.50
CA HIS A 730 32.87 -15.70 20.71
C HIS A 730 33.30 -16.83 19.79
N ARG A 731 34.44 -16.70 19.11
CA ARG A 731 34.97 -17.76 18.25
C ARG A 731 35.32 -19.02 19.05
N VAL A 732 36.00 -18.88 20.20
CA VAL A 732 36.41 -20.02 21.02
C VAL A 732 35.19 -20.72 21.62
N THR A 733 34.17 -19.97 22.04
CA THR A 733 32.92 -20.54 22.57
C THR A 733 32.09 -21.24 21.50
N ASP A 734 31.96 -20.66 20.29
CA ASP A 734 31.29 -21.29 19.13
C ASP A 734 32.01 -22.55 18.60
N GLN A 735 33.30 -22.75 18.90
CA GLN A 735 34.06 -23.96 18.56
C GLN A 735 33.99 -25.06 19.62
N SER A 736 33.48 -24.76 20.81
CA SER A 736 33.34 -25.68 21.95
C SER A 736 31.91 -26.17 22.20
N ALA A 737 30.94 -25.67 21.42
CA ALA A 737 29.54 -26.12 21.33
C ALA A 737 29.34 -26.95 20.06
#